data_AF-A0A096BIF7-F1
#
_entry.id   AF-A0A096BIF7-F1
#
_cell.length_a   1.000
_cell.length_b   1.000
_cell.length_c   1.000
_cell.angle_alpha   90.00
_cell.angle_beta   90.00
_cell.angle_gamma   90.00
#
_symmetry.space_group_name_H-M   'P 1'
#
loop_
_entity.id
_entity.type
_entity.pdbx_description
1 polymer ?
#
loop_
_entity_poly.entity_id
_entity_poly.type
_entity_poly.pdbx_seq_one_letter_code
_entity_poly.pdbx_strand_id
1 'polypeptide(L)'
;MNNETCGCGSEEKTSSAKGIVRINYKEDFELVVELLAGDKPYKLGDEDFRIDFMVMASRYTVGRTGGVCERCSVDGNKIRCFMDGHGLPPGELRAEVKVNTPDPNYADGKRLSVAIADGTVVLVKDNTRFDGAVIKANIPVALVDAYQLAKEHGYKGTIDEYYATFTDVGQLKENIKGTLDKMTKAEKLRADAEKERDKAETERQRKQDGLNTAEGERVKNEQQRQTNEQQRQTNEQARQKAERLRVQQETARQQAENTRVKDEQQRTDNETKRLQAERERVQAENARSEKENERTTHEQARTDAEKLRAKAETKRVSAEQLRVEAETKRVETEKEIKSTLEYVNAQKYIKENEYEREVKAIEAIKNAPKDPTQDVWLDATDGEIKSGPATGNLTKNAITYYYLGKRVIKGAFYGATREGAWKANDYLRHLDVRNWDMTLCTDAGYKFYRYSSLVSLDTSNWNLSALINGEDMFSGCTSLQSLDTSGWNLSALTNGGQMFSGCTSLQSLDTSGWNLSALANGEYMFYGCSSLQTLDFRKSTFRNVVNFDRAFVDCVILAELWLPLTFDKLTTLDLCIPSWGNTDKGLASLRWTFGEGADDRTAKGLPPCTVRLDRKVYDRLTDNERAAAAKKGWTITK
;
A
#
# COMPACT_ATOMS: atom_id res chain seq x y z
N MET A 1 -9.25 56.66 50.34
CA MET A 1 -9.14 57.98 51.01
C MET A 1 -10.42 58.20 51.80
N ASN A 2 -10.32 58.83 52.96
CA ASN A 2 -11.44 59.08 53.88
C ASN A 2 -12.14 60.40 53.45
N ASN A 3 -13.34 60.79 53.89
CA ASN A 3 -13.90 60.80 55.25
C ASN A 3 -15.44 60.78 55.20
N GLU A 4 -16.08 60.30 56.28
CA GLU A 4 -17.17 61.06 56.92
C GLU A 4 -17.32 60.68 58.42
N THR A 5 -16.63 61.44 59.26
CA THR A 5 -16.82 61.59 60.71
C THR A 5 -17.92 62.63 60.98
N CYS A 6 -18.67 62.64 62.09
CA CYS A 6 -18.84 61.73 63.24
C CYS A 6 -20.16 62.12 63.96
N GLY A 7 -20.74 61.24 64.77
CA GLY A 7 -21.87 61.56 65.64
C GLY A 7 -21.85 60.71 66.92
N CYS A 8 -21.59 61.33 68.07
CA CYS A 8 -21.19 60.64 69.29
C CYS A 8 -22.36 60.39 70.26
N GLY A 9 -22.35 59.25 70.97
CA GLY A 9 -22.80 59.19 72.37
C GLY A 9 -21.73 59.82 73.29
N SER A 10 -21.87 59.94 74.60
CA SER A 10 -22.73 59.26 75.59
C SER A 10 -23.42 60.34 76.50
N GLU A 11 -23.93 60.16 77.73
CA GLU A 11 -23.82 59.08 78.73
C GLU A 11 -24.97 59.11 79.76
N GLU A 12 -25.11 58.04 80.55
CA GLU A 12 -26.14 57.89 81.58
C GLU A 12 -25.72 58.51 82.94
N LYS A 13 -26.70 58.94 83.77
CA LYS A 13 -26.96 58.32 85.09
C LYS A 13 -28.14 58.87 85.92
N THR A 14 -29.13 57.99 86.10
CA THR A 14 -29.85 57.67 87.36
C THR A 14 -30.64 58.72 88.17
N SER A 15 -31.90 58.32 88.46
CA SER A 15 -32.60 58.42 89.76
C SER A 15 -33.27 59.74 90.19
N SER A 16 -34.57 59.86 89.86
CA SER A 16 -35.61 59.66 90.88
C SER A 16 -36.94 59.25 90.23
N ALA A 17 -37.53 58.13 90.65
CA ALA A 17 -38.74 57.60 90.02
C ALA A 17 -40.00 58.26 90.61
N LYS A 18 -40.75 59.02 89.80
CA LYS A 18 -41.97 59.71 90.22
C LYS A 18 -43.14 59.36 89.29
N GLY A 19 -44.27 58.95 89.88
CA GLY A 19 -45.56 58.90 89.17
C GLY A 19 -45.95 57.62 88.43
N ILE A 20 -45.11 56.59 88.36
CA ILE A 20 -45.52 55.25 87.92
C ILE A 20 -45.19 54.25 89.02
N VAL A 21 -46.14 54.03 89.94
CA VAL A 21 -46.05 52.93 90.89
C VAL A 21 -46.41 51.65 90.14
N ARG A 22 -45.44 50.74 90.04
CA ARG A 22 -45.59 49.43 89.40
C ARG A 22 -45.85 48.38 90.46
N ILE A 23 -47.03 47.77 90.42
CA ILE A 23 -47.49 46.79 91.41
C ILE A 23 -47.74 45.45 90.73
N ASN A 24 -47.30 44.35 91.34
CA ASN A 24 -47.58 42.99 90.87
C ASN A 24 -49.08 42.69 90.96
N TYR A 25 -49.79 42.56 89.83
CA TYR A 25 -51.25 42.31 89.81
C TYR A 25 -51.66 40.95 90.40
N LYS A 26 -50.70 40.07 90.72
CA LYS A 26 -50.96 38.74 91.29
C LYS A 26 -50.94 38.69 92.82
N GLU A 27 -50.60 39.78 93.48
CA GLU A 27 -50.58 39.89 94.95
C GLU A 27 -51.54 40.98 95.41
N ASP A 28 -52.06 40.85 96.63
CA ASP A 28 -52.92 41.87 97.23
C ASP A 28 -52.11 43.10 97.65
N PHE A 29 -52.64 44.30 97.37
CA PHE A 29 -51.94 45.58 97.55
C PHE A 29 -52.86 46.69 98.07
N GLU A 30 -52.31 47.90 98.25
CA GLU A 30 -53.00 49.06 98.84
C GLU A 30 -52.84 50.34 98.01
N LEU A 31 -53.86 51.20 98.02
CA LEU A 31 -53.89 52.53 97.38
C LEU A 31 -54.57 53.58 98.28
N VAL A 32 -54.46 54.86 97.91
CA VAL A 32 -55.07 56.00 98.60
C VAL A 32 -55.69 56.97 97.57
N VAL A 33 -56.70 57.74 97.97
CA VAL A 33 -57.33 58.82 97.21
C VAL A 33 -57.40 60.07 98.09
N GLU A 34 -57.23 61.28 97.55
CA GLU A 34 -57.31 62.55 98.29
C GLU A 34 -58.40 63.46 97.68
N LEU A 35 -58.96 64.42 98.43
CA LEU A 35 -60.06 65.28 97.93
C LEU A 35 -59.78 66.78 98.07
N LEU A 36 -60.30 67.56 97.11
CA LEU A 36 -60.14 69.02 97.00
C LEU A 36 -61.46 69.75 96.65
N ALA A 37 -61.50 71.06 96.91
CA ALA A 37 -62.44 72.01 96.33
C ALA A 37 -61.70 73.34 96.05
N GLY A 38 -61.67 73.78 94.80
CA GLY A 38 -60.53 74.54 94.29
C GLY A 38 -59.21 73.79 94.59
N ASP A 39 -58.16 74.51 94.96
CA ASP A 39 -56.88 73.90 95.37
C ASP A 39 -56.82 73.50 96.86
N LYS A 40 -57.95 73.59 97.60
CA LYS A 40 -57.98 73.41 99.06
C LYS A 40 -58.46 72.00 99.45
N PRO A 41 -57.86 71.35 100.47
CA PRO A 41 -58.34 70.07 101.00
C PRO A 41 -59.84 70.08 101.31
N TYR A 42 -60.60 69.26 100.58
CA TYR A 42 -62.00 69.01 100.88
C TYR A 42 -62.06 67.85 101.87
N LYS A 43 -62.19 68.20 103.15
CA LYS A 43 -62.37 67.22 104.22
C LYS A 43 -63.77 66.63 104.07
N LEU A 44 -63.83 65.33 103.79
CA LEU A 44 -65.10 64.59 103.82
C LEU A 44 -65.56 64.46 105.28
N GLY A 45 -66.83 64.74 105.54
CA GLY A 45 -67.49 64.47 106.81
C GLY A 45 -68.16 63.11 106.78
N ASP A 46 -69.44 63.09 107.14
CA ASP A 46 -70.30 61.90 107.13
C ASP A 46 -71.06 61.74 105.80
N GLU A 47 -70.66 62.45 104.73
CA GLU A 47 -71.25 62.22 103.41
C GLU A 47 -70.90 60.81 102.90
N ASP A 48 -71.89 60.11 102.36
CA ASP A 48 -71.67 58.89 101.57
C ASP A 48 -70.94 59.23 100.27
N PHE A 49 -69.99 58.37 99.90
CA PHE A 49 -69.13 58.55 98.73
C PHE A 49 -68.80 57.20 98.09
N ARG A 50 -68.47 57.24 96.79
CA ARG A 50 -68.10 56.07 96.01
C ARG A 50 -66.84 56.35 95.21
N ILE A 51 -65.95 55.36 95.13
CA ILE A 51 -64.76 55.36 94.29
C ILE A 51 -64.77 54.12 93.40
N ASP A 52 -64.83 54.33 92.08
CA ASP A 52 -64.75 53.26 91.09
C ASP A 52 -63.35 53.22 90.47
N PHE A 53 -62.52 52.26 90.89
CA PHE A 53 -61.23 51.96 90.25
C PHE A 53 -61.44 51.14 88.98
N MET A 54 -60.79 51.50 87.88
CA MET A 54 -61.03 50.90 86.56
C MET A 54 -59.73 50.66 85.77
N VAL A 55 -59.58 49.46 85.20
CA VAL A 55 -58.54 49.09 84.22
C VAL A 55 -59.23 48.45 83.01
N MET A 56 -59.10 49.07 81.84
CA MET A 56 -59.84 48.68 80.62
C MET A 56 -61.36 48.57 80.90
N ALA A 57 -61.95 47.38 80.78
CA ALA A 57 -63.35 47.11 81.10
C ALA A 57 -63.57 46.56 82.52
N SER A 58 -62.50 46.20 83.25
CA SER A 58 -62.58 45.68 84.61
C SER A 58 -62.72 46.82 85.62
N ARG A 59 -63.60 46.65 86.61
CA ARG A 59 -63.86 47.61 87.69
C ARG A 59 -63.75 46.94 89.05
N TYR A 60 -63.14 47.66 90.00
CA TYR A 60 -63.12 47.36 91.42
C TYR A 60 -63.67 48.58 92.18
N THR A 61 -64.59 48.39 93.12
CA THR A 61 -65.31 49.49 93.77
C THR A 61 -65.06 49.48 95.27
N VAL A 62 -64.80 50.66 95.82
CA VAL A 62 -64.71 50.91 97.27
C VAL A 62 -65.51 52.17 97.61
N GLY A 63 -65.83 52.36 98.89
CA GLY A 63 -66.53 53.57 99.31
C GLY A 63 -67.18 53.46 100.67
N ARG A 64 -68.02 54.45 100.99
CA ARG A 64 -68.87 54.48 102.18
C ARG A 64 -70.32 54.60 101.74
N THR A 65 -71.17 53.72 102.25
CA THR A 65 -72.62 53.74 102.01
C THR A 65 -73.34 53.48 103.33
N GLY A 66 -74.28 54.34 103.71
CA GLY A 66 -74.92 54.30 105.03
C GLY A 66 -73.92 54.44 106.18
N GLY A 67 -72.83 55.19 105.99
CA GLY A 67 -71.78 55.38 107.02
C GLY A 67 -70.73 54.26 107.11
N VAL A 68 -70.96 53.06 106.57
CA VAL A 68 -70.03 51.92 106.64
C VAL A 68 -69.06 51.92 105.45
N CYS A 69 -67.76 51.75 105.72
CA CYS A 69 -66.72 51.65 104.70
C CYS A 69 -66.50 50.18 104.24
N GLU A 70 -66.45 49.94 102.92
CA GLU A 70 -66.17 48.61 102.34
C GLU A 70 -64.83 48.63 101.57
N ARG A 71 -63.91 47.73 101.96
CA ARG A 71 -62.52 47.62 101.47
C ARG A 71 -61.72 48.93 101.50
N CYS A 72 -62.07 49.85 102.39
CA CYS A 72 -61.38 51.13 102.55
C CYS A 72 -61.41 51.66 104.00
N SER A 73 -60.57 52.65 104.29
CA SER A 73 -60.60 53.46 105.51
C SER A 73 -60.34 54.94 105.17
N VAL A 74 -60.95 55.86 105.93
CA VAL A 74 -60.90 57.30 105.64
C VAL A 74 -60.14 58.02 106.74
N ASP A 75 -59.20 58.89 106.34
CA ASP A 75 -58.37 59.73 107.20
C ASP A 75 -58.40 61.18 106.67
N GLY A 76 -59.31 62.00 107.23
CA GLY A 76 -59.45 63.41 106.89
C GLY A 76 -59.93 63.65 105.46
N ASN A 77 -59.02 64.11 104.59
CA ASN A 77 -59.26 64.26 103.15
C ASN A 77 -58.73 63.07 102.33
N LYS A 78 -58.20 62.02 102.96
CA LYS A 78 -57.59 60.85 102.32
C LYS A 78 -58.39 59.57 102.57
N ILE A 79 -58.36 58.64 101.61
CA ILE A 79 -59.18 57.43 101.58
C ILE A 79 -58.29 56.27 101.15
N ARG A 80 -57.86 55.45 102.09
CA ARG A 80 -57.02 54.26 101.90
C ARG A 80 -57.89 53.08 101.45
N CYS A 81 -57.42 52.29 100.49
CA CYS A 81 -58.18 51.33 99.71
C CYS A 81 -57.40 50.01 99.61
N PHE A 82 -58.01 48.90 99.98
CA PHE A 82 -57.41 47.57 99.93
C PHE A 82 -57.84 46.86 98.65
N MET A 83 -56.90 46.18 97.99
CA MET A 83 -57.08 45.56 96.67
C MET A 83 -56.92 44.03 96.79
N ASP A 84 -57.68 43.45 97.71
CA ASP A 84 -57.69 42.01 98.00
C ASP A 84 -58.47 41.21 96.96
N GLY A 85 -57.87 40.12 96.45
CA GLY A 85 -58.46 39.20 95.45
C GLY A 85 -58.82 39.87 94.12
N HIS A 86 -58.29 41.07 93.86
CA HIS A 86 -58.89 42.09 92.99
C HIS A 86 -59.02 41.70 91.49
N GLY A 87 -58.21 40.76 91.00
CA GLY A 87 -58.37 40.14 89.67
C GLY A 87 -58.24 41.08 88.46
N LEU A 88 -57.66 42.28 88.64
CA LEU A 88 -57.53 43.26 87.57
C LEU A 88 -56.40 42.86 86.60
N PRO A 89 -56.57 43.07 85.27
CA PRO A 89 -55.51 42.83 84.30
C PRO A 89 -54.40 43.89 84.42
N PRO A 90 -53.17 43.59 83.96
CA PRO A 90 -52.11 44.58 83.87
C PRO A 90 -52.50 45.75 82.94
N GLY A 91 -52.24 46.98 83.37
CA GLY A 91 -52.67 48.22 82.70
C GLY A 91 -52.68 49.43 83.64
N GLU A 92 -53.08 50.59 83.12
CA GLU A 92 -53.25 51.82 83.92
C GLU A 92 -54.57 51.82 84.69
N LEU A 93 -54.54 52.32 85.93
CA LEU A 93 -55.68 52.38 86.85
C LEU A 93 -56.21 53.82 86.99
N ARG A 94 -57.51 54.03 86.76
CA ARG A 94 -58.22 55.32 86.91
C ARG A 94 -59.28 55.26 88.00
N ALA A 95 -59.57 56.39 88.67
CA ALA A 95 -60.68 56.52 89.62
C ALA A 95 -61.59 57.75 89.38
N GLU A 96 -62.82 57.68 89.91
CA GLU A 96 -63.88 58.71 89.84
C GLU A 96 -64.60 58.82 91.20
N VAL A 97 -65.01 60.03 91.62
CA VAL A 97 -65.55 60.32 92.96
C VAL A 97 -66.83 61.18 92.91
N LYS A 98 -67.80 60.92 93.81
CA LYS A 98 -69.12 61.59 93.87
C LYS A 98 -69.49 61.95 95.31
N VAL A 99 -70.05 63.15 95.54
CA VAL A 99 -70.37 63.73 96.87
C VAL A 99 -71.62 64.63 96.78
N ASN A 100 -72.42 64.75 97.85
CA ASN A 100 -73.60 65.64 97.89
C ASN A 100 -73.37 66.88 98.78
N THR A 101 -73.69 68.08 98.28
CA THR A 101 -73.34 69.40 98.86
C THR A 101 -74.58 70.33 99.02
N PRO A 102 -74.68 71.23 100.02
CA PRO A 102 -75.89 72.05 100.24
C PRO A 102 -76.07 73.29 99.32
N ASP A 103 -77.32 73.68 99.01
CA ASP A 103 -77.70 74.93 98.31
C ASP A 103 -79.14 75.39 98.69
N PRO A 104 -79.37 76.62 99.20
CA PRO A 104 -80.68 77.07 99.66
C PRO A 104 -81.66 77.49 98.54
N ASN A 105 -81.21 77.58 97.29
CA ASN A 105 -82.09 77.85 96.14
C ASN A 105 -82.73 76.56 95.59
N TYR A 106 -82.38 75.41 96.15
CA TYR A 106 -82.85 74.08 95.76
C TYR A 106 -83.73 73.47 96.87
N ALA A 107 -84.79 72.76 96.47
CA ALA A 107 -85.93 72.45 97.33
C ALA A 107 -85.65 71.43 98.46
N ASP A 108 -84.63 70.58 98.34
CA ASP A 108 -84.16 69.65 99.37
C ASP A 108 -82.96 70.20 100.17
N GLY A 109 -82.52 71.43 99.85
CA GLY A 109 -81.32 72.05 100.40
C GLY A 109 -80.01 71.38 99.98
N LYS A 110 -80.01 70.49 98.97
CA LYS A 110 -78.82 69.73 98.52
C LYS A 110 -78.67 69.72 97.00
N ARG A 111 -77.48 69.29 96.57
CA ARG A 111 -77.01 69.29 95.18
C ARG A 111 -75.88 68.28 95.01
N LEU A 112 -76.00 67.37 94.05
CA LEU A 112 -74.95 66.41 93.71
C LEU A 112 -73.77 67.11 93.03
N SER A 113 -72.56 66.76 93.47
CA SER A 113 -71.27 67.24 92.95
C SER A 113 -70.37 66.06 92.59
N VAL A 114 -69.63 66.17 91.48
CA VAL A 114 -68.92 65.04 90.84
C VAL A 114 -67.50 65.44 90.45
N ALA A 115 -66.54 64.54 90.65
CA ALA A 115 -65.13 64.74 90.39
C ALA A 115 -64.43 63.50 89.81
N ILE A 116 -63.27 63.71 89.20
CA ILE A 116 -62.38 62.66 88.66
C ILE A 116 -61.00 62.91 89.26
N ALA A 117 -60.27 61.84 89.55
CA ALA A 117 -59.12 61.92 90.43
C ALA A 117 -57.77 61.74 89.67
N ASP A 118 -56.86 62.70 89.84
CA ASP A 118 -55.61 62.80 89.06
C ASP A 118 -54.40 62.04 89.63
N GLY A 119 -53.91 61.03 88.90
CA GLY A 119 -52.63 60.35 89.14
C GLY A 119 -52.55 58.97 88.47
N THR A 120 -51.35 58.42 88.31
CA THR A 120 -51.11 57.18 87.53
C THR A 120 -50.57 56.04 88.40
N VAL A 121 -51.21 54.87 88.30
CA VAL A 121 -50.77 53.59 88.87
C VAL A 121 -50.85 52.53 87.77
N VAL A 122 -49.84 51.66 87.68
CA VAL A 122 -49.75 50.65 86.61
C VAL A 122 -49.56 49.26 87.19
N LEU A 123 -50.49 48.37 86.87
CA LEU A 123 -50.44 46.97 87.28
C LEU A 123 -49.55 46.20 86.30
N VAL A 124 -48.56 45.47 86.80
CA VAL A 124 -47.53 44.75 86.01
C VAL A 124 -47.35 43.31 86.50
N LYS A 125 -46.61 42.50 85.73
CA LYS A 125 -46.49 41.04 85.95
C LYS A 125 -45.25 40.61 86.76
N ASP A 126 -44.31 41.53 87.00
CA ASP A 126 -42.97 41.24 87.52
C ASP A 126 -42.86 41.54 89.03
N ASN A 127 -41.85 40.96 89.70
CA ASN A 127 -41.68 40.95 91.16
C ASN A 127 -41.34 42.32 91.83
N THR A 128 -41.74 43.46 91.27
CA THR A 128 -41.69 44.75 91.96
C THR A 128 -42.91 44.92 92.86
N ARG A 129 -42.71 44.77 94.17
CA ARG A 129 -43.75 45.03 95.19
C ARG A 129 -43.56 46.42 95.81
N PHE A 130 -44.58 47.26 95.70
CA PHE A 130 -44.64 48.62 96.26
C PHE A 130 -46.10 48.93 96.65
N ASP A 131 -46.43 48.88 97.94
CA ASP A 131 -47.80 49.04 98.43
C ASP A 131 -48.07 50.54 98.84
N GLY A 132 -49.03 51.25 98.19
CA GLY A 132 -49.59 52.60 98.56
C GLY A 132 -49.32 53.87 97.66
N ALA A 133 -50.34 54.48 96.97
CA ALA A 133 -50.30 55.71 96.07
C ALA A 133 -51.56 56.70 96.13
N VAL A 134 -51.76 57.90 95.44
CA VAL A 134 -52.79 59.04 95.73
C VAL A 134 -53.39 59.99 94.56
N ILE A 135 -54.64 60.64 94.61
CA ILE A 135 -55.47 61.43 93.53
C ILE A 135 -56.57 62.59 94.01
N LYS A 136 -57.44 63.44 93.25
CA LYS A 136 -58.21 64.81 93.65
C LYS A 136 -59.70 65.38 93.08
N ALA A 137 -60.27 66.69 93.24
CA ALA A 137 -61.75 67.27 92.94
C ALA A 137 -62.25 68.89 92.90
N ASN A 138 -63.52 69.42 92.48
CA ASN A 138 -64.12 70.92 92.43
C ASN A 138 -65.71 71.41 92.09
N ILE A 139 -66.31 72.71 92.21
CA ILE A 139 -67.82 73.28 92.06
C ILE A 139 -68.32 74.88 91.78
N PRO A 140 -69.59 75.35 91.28
CA PRO A 140 -70.20 76.82 91.04
C PRO A 140 -71.81 77.32 91.00
N VAL A 141 -72.34 78.65 90.94
CA VAL A 141 -73.84 79.26 90.86
C VAL A 141 -74.25 80.84 90.44
N ALA A 142 -75.55 81.35 90.09
CA ALA A 142 -76.12 82.84 89.93
C ALA A 142 -77.70 83.27 89.49
N LEU A 143 -78.31 84.56 89.60
CA LEU A 143 -79.68 85.20 89.05
C LEU A 143 -80.02 86.83 89.27
N VAL A 144 -81.08 87.78 89.05
CA VAL A 144 -82.63 88.09 88.76
C VAL A 144 -83.15 89.52 88.03
N ASP A 145 -84.29 90.32 88.35
CA ASP A 145 -85.25 91.27 87.48
C ASP A 145 -86.04 92.65 88.00
N ALA A 146 -86.99 93.44 87.30
CA ALA A 146 -87.66 94.85 87.63
C ALA A 146 -88.99 95.55 86.87
N TYR A 147 -89.68 96.74 87.26
CA TYR A 147 -90.94 97.47 86.61
C TYR A 147 -91.50 99.00 86.98
N GLN A 148 -92.58 99.63 86.31
CA GLN A 148 -93.58 100.85 86.53
C GLN A 148 -93.75 102.15 85.62
N LEU A 149 -92.97 102.47 84.59
CA LEU A 149 -92.73 103.87 84.09
C LEU A 149 -93.80 104.63 83.22
N ALA A 150 -94.77 103.98 82.58
CA ALA A 150 -95.37 104.53 81.34
C ALA A 150 -96.40 105.69 81.47
N LYS A 151 -97.07 105.83 82.63
CA LYS A 151 -98.23 106.74 82.76
C LYS A 151 -97.85 108.21 82.97
N GLU A 152 -96.66 108.46 83.50
CA GLU A 152 -96.14 109.82 83.77
C GLU A 152 -95.77 110.55 82.47
N HIS A 153 -95.37 109.82 81.43
CA HIS A 153 -94.99 110.37 80.12
C HIS A 153 -96.17 110.76 79.21
N GLY A 154 -97.33 111.10 79.80
CA GLY A 154 -98.40 111.81 79.11
C GLY A 154 -99.22 111.00 78.11
N TYR A 155 -99.28 109.66 78.25
CA TYR A 155 -100.23 108.84 77.50
C TYR A 155 -101.68 109.25 77.84
N LYS A 156 -102.44 109.68 76.83
CA LYS A 156 -103.81 110.27 77.00
C LYS A 156 -104.97 109.32 76.67
N GLY A 157 -104.71 108.10 76.21
CA GLY A 157 -105.75 107.09 76.11
C GLY A 157 -106.26 106.69 77.49
N THR A 158 -107.50 106.21 77.54
CA THR A 158 -108.07 105.55 78.73
C THR A 158 -107.24 104.35 79.18
N ILE A 159 -107.49 103.83 80.39
CA ILE A 159 -106.80 102.60 80.83
C ILE A 159 -107.17 101.39 79.94
N ASP A 160 -108.38 101.38 79.41
CA ASP A 160 -108.85 100.37 78.47
C ASP A 160 -108.29 100.57 77.06
N GLU A 161 -107.91 101.78 76.64
CA GLU A 161 -107.09 102.00 75.44
C GLU A 161 -105.61 101.64 75.66
N TYR A 162 -105.06 101.97 76.84
CA TYR A 162 -103.72 101.57 77.26
C TYR A 162 -103.58 100.04 77.32
N TYR A 163 -104.64 99.32 77.67
CA TYR A 163 -104.72 97.86 77.57
C TYR A 163 -105.40 97.34 76.29
N ALA A 164 -105.99 98.18 75.43
CA ALA A 164 -106.38 97.81 74.07
C ALA A 164 -105.19 97.84 73.10
N THR A 165 -104.15 98.62 73.39
CA THR A 165 -102.79 98.37 72.89
C THR A 165 -102.20 97.03 73.40
N PHE A 166 -102.94 96.27 74.21
CA PHE A 166 -102.68 94.87 74.56
C PHE A 166 -103.80 93.91 74.07
N THR A 167 -104.76 94.34 73.24
CA THR A 167 -105.69 93.39 72.56
C THR A 167 -104.92 92.50 71.59
N ASP A 168 -103.93 93.08 70.88
CA ASP A 168 -102.90 92.35 70.13
C ASP A 168 -101.84 91.67 71.01
N VAL A 169 -102.09 91.54 72.32
CA VAL A 169 -101.27 90.73 73.24
C VAL A 169 -102.05 89.54 73.80
N GLY A 170 -103.39 89.55 73.81
CA GLY A 170 -104.21 88.41 74.24
C GLY A 170 -104.01 87.17 73.36
N GLN A 171 -104.41 87.26 72.09
CA GLN A 171 -104.19 86.20 71.11
C GLN A 171 -102.70 85.91 70.88
N LEU A 172 -101.85 86.93 71.12
CA LEU A 172 -100.40 86.84 71.01
C LEU A 172 -99.75 86.16 72.22
N LYS A 173 -100.39 85.98 73.38
CA LYS A 173 -99.75 85.38 74.57
C LYS A 173 -99.86 83.86 74.60
N GLU A 174 -100.98 83.28 74.16
CA GLU A 174 -101.04 81.85 73.87
C GLU A 174 -100.28 81.52 72.57
N ASN A 175 -100.40 82.36 71.53
CA ASN A 175 -99.57 82.15 70.35
C ASN A 175 -98.08 82.38 70.62
N ILE A 176 -97.63 83.29 71.48
CA ILE A 176 -96.21 83.39 71.87
C ILE A 176 -95.84 82.30 72.86
N LYS A 177 -96.70 81.75 73.73
CA LYS A 177 -96.28 80.55 74.48
C LYS A 177 -96.12 79.35 73.54
N GLY A 178 -97.12 79.10 72.70
CA GLY A 178 -97.07 78.04 71.69
C GLY A 178 -96.03 78.28 70.59
N THR A 179 -95.67 79.52 70.28
CA THR A 179 -94.68 79.90 69.25
C THR A 179 -93.34 80.27 69.85
N LEU A 180 -93.17 80.40 71.16
CA LEU A 180 -91.88 80.36 71.84
C LEU A 180 -91.52 78.91 72.16
N ASP A 181 -92.48 78.03 72.45
CA ASP A 181 -92.20 76.58 72.44
C ASP A 181 -91.95 76.08 71.01
N LYS A 182 -92.71 76.55 70.00
CA LYS A 182 -92.41 76.22 68.59
C LYS A 182 -91.22 76.99 68.02
N MET A 183 -90.85 78.19 68.47
CA MET A 183 -89.61 78.88 68.03
C MET A 183 -88.41 78.40 68.84
N THR A 184 -88.45 78.17 70.14
CA THR A 184 -87.34 77.49 70.82
C THR A 184 -87.18 76.06 70.28
N LYS A 185 -88.24 75.37 69.85
CA LYS A 185 -88.11 74.16 69.02
C LYS A 185 -87.66 74.43 67.58
N ALA A 186 -88.12 75.45 66.87
CA ALA A 186 -87.80 75.68 65.45
C ALA A 186 -86.48 76.42 65.24
N GLU A 187 -85.99 77.17 66.21
CA GLU A 187 -84.68 77.83 66.30
C GLU A 187 -83.65 76.82 66.81
N LYS A 188 -84.04 75.88 67.69
CA LYS A 188 -83.21 74.70 67.99
C LYS A 188 -83.19 73.71 66.83
N LEU A 189 -84.32 73.37 66.22
CA LEU A 189 -84.38 72.55 64.99
C LEU A 189 -83.72 73.27 63.83
N ARG A 190 -83.76 74.61 63.74
CA ARG A 190 -82.98 75.38 62.77
C ARG A 190 -81.52 75.31 63.12
N ALA A 191 -81.07 75.54 64.35
CA ALA A 191 -79.65 75.49 64.70
C ALA A 191 -79.05 74.07 64.62
N ASP A 192 -79.86 73.05 64.93
CA ASP A 192 -79.51 71.65 64.75
C ASP A 192 -79.57 71.28 63.26
N ALA A 193 -80.53 71.76 62.46
CA ALA A 193 -80.54 71.59 61.00
C ALA A 193 -79.50 72.46 60.27
N GLU A 194 -79.04 73.57 60.85
CA GLU A 194 -77.94 74.41 60.37
C GLU A 194 -76.63 73.65 60.62
N LYS A 195 -76.48 73.03 61.80
CA LYS A 195 -75.38 72.09 62.08
C LYS A 195 -75.43 70.84 61.22
N GLU A 196 -76.57 70.21 61.01
CA GLU A 196 -76.69 69.05 60.12
C GLU A 196 -76.53 69.45 58.65
N ARG A 197 -76.94 70.67 58.23
CA ARG A 197 -76.61 71.23 56.91
C ARG A 197 -75.12 71.48 56.80
N ASP A 198 -74.47 72.08 57.78
CA ASP A 198 -73.04 72.40 57.72
C ASP A 198 -72.18 71.14 57.82
N LYS A 199 -72.63 70.11 58.56
CA LYS A 199 -72.09 68.75 58.49
C LYS A 199 -72.31 68.14 57.12
N ALA A 200 -73.53 68.19 56.57
CA ALA A 200 -73.87 67.62 55.27
C ALA A 200 -73.14 68.32 54.12
N GLU A 201 -72.90 69.63 54.23
CA GLU A 201 -72.14 70.43 53.26
C GLU A 201 -70.63 70.19 53.44
N THR A 202 -70.12 70.06 54.67
CA THR A 202 -68.75 69.59 54.93
C THR A 202 -68.53 68.17 54.41
N GLU A 203 -69.52 67.29 54.52
CA GLU A 203 -69.45 65.91 54.04
C GLU A 203 -69.67 65.83 52.51
N ARG A 204 -70.53 66.69 51.94
CA ARG A 204 -70.65 66.92 50.50
C ARG A 204 -69.32 67.44 49.94
N GLN A 205 -68.68 68.39 50.60
CA GLN A 205 -67.37 68.92 50.21
C GLN A 205 -66.32 67.81 50.28
N ARG A 206 -66.22 67.06 51.39
CA ARG A 206 -65.33 65.88 51.48
C ARG A 206 -65.62 64.81 50.42
N LYS A 207 -66.89 64.58 50.07
CA LYS A 207 -67.29 63.67 48.99
C LYS A 207 -66.92 64.23 47.62
N GLN A 208 -67.03 65.54 47.40
CA GLN A 208 -66.60 66.21 46.17
C GLN A 208 -65.07 66.20 46.05
N ASP A 209 -64.34 66.47 47.13
CA ASP A 209 -62.88 66.42 47.18
C ASP A 209 -62.39 64.98 46.97
N GLY A 210 -63.07 63.99 47.58
CA GLY A 210 -62.82 62.57 47.32
C GLY A 210 -63.11 62.14 45.88
N LEU A 211 -64.20 62.64 45.27
CA LEU A 211 -64.49 62.45 43.84
C LEU A 211 -63.44 63.12 42.95
N ASN A 212 -62.98 64.33 43.30
CA ASN A 212 -61.92 65.04 42.59
C ASN A 212 -60.58 64.28 42.69
N THR A 213 -60.25 63.71 43.84
CA THR A 213 -59.08 62.85 44.03
C THR A 213 -59.19 61.57 43.21
N ALA A 214 -60.33 60.86 43.30
CA ALA A 214 -60.57 59.63 42.54
C ALA A 214 -60.57 59.86 41.02
N GLU A 215 -61.10 60.99 40.56
CA GLU A 215 -61.04 61.40 39.15
C GLU A 215 -59.60 61.74 38.73
N GLY A 216 -58.82 62.42 39.59
CA GLY A 216 -57.39 62.65 39.38
C GLY A 216 -56.58 61.34 39.29
N GLU A 217 -56.92 60.32 40.07
CA GLU A 217 -56.34 58.98 39.98
C GLU A 217 -56.82 58.23 38.73
N ARG A 218 -58.10 58.32 38.37
CA ARG A 218 -58.65 57.76 37.13
C ARG A 218 -57.95 58.34 35.90
N VAL A 219 -57.70 59.65 35.87
CA VAL A 219 -56.98 60.34 34.79
C VAL A 219 -55.50 59.91 34.75
N LYS A 220 -54.81 59.79 35.89
CA LYS A 220 -53.43 59.24 35.93
C LYS A 220 -53.37 57.80 35.40
N ASN A 221 -54.30 56.95 35.82
CA ASN A 221 -54.39 55.55 35.38
C ASN A 221 -54.73 55.44 33.89
N GLU A 222 -55.58 56.33 33.38
CA GLU A 222 -55.89 56.42 31.94
C GLU A 222 -54.68 56.90 31.14
N GLN A 223 -53.95 57.92 31.61
CA GLN A 223 -52.72 58.39 30.98
C GLN A 223 -51.64 57.29 30.96
N GLN A 224 -51.51 56.52 32.04
CA GLN A 224 -50.59 55.37 32.09
C GLN A 224 -51.02 54.25 31.14
N ARG A 225 -52.33 53.96 31.03
CA ARG A 225 -52.88 53.04 30.03
C ARG A 225 -52.54 53.50 28.62
N GLN A 226 -52.71 54.78 28.29
CA GLN A 226 -52.38 55.33 26.98
C GLN A 226 -50.87 55.28 26.67
N THR A 227 -50.01 55.53 27.66
CA THR A 227 -48.55 55.35 27.53
C THR A 227 -48.18 53.89 27.28
N ASN A 228 -48.79 52.95 28.02
CA ASN A 228 -48.57 51.51 27.84
C ASN A 228 -49.12 51.00 26.48
N GLU A 229 -50.23 51.57 26.03
CA GLU A 229 -50.83 51.34 24.70
C GLU A 229 -49.86 51.79 23.59
N GLN A 230 -49.38 53.02 23.66
CA GLN A 230 -48.43 53.58 22.70
C GLN A 230 -47.11 52.78 22.68
N GLN A 231 -46.61 52.34 23.83
CA GLN A 231 -45.43 51.47 23.91
C GLN A 231 -45.70 50.09 23.30
N ARG A 232 -46.88 49.48 23.53
CA ARG A 232 -47.24 48.21 22.93
C ARG A 232 -47.35 48.32 21.40
N GLN A 233 -47.96 49.38 20.89
CA GLN A 233 -48.05 49.64 19.44
C GLN A 233 -46.66 49.88 18.82
N THR A 234 -45.77 50.60 19.53
CA THR A 234 -44.39 50.82 19.08
C THR A 234 -43.60 49.50 19.04
N ASN A 235 -43.73 48.66 20.08
CA ASN A 235 -43.13 47.33 20.12
C ASN A 235 -43.68 46.41 19.03
N GLU A 236 -44.99 46.50 18.73
CA GLU A 236 -45.65 45.74 17.67
C GLU A 236 -45.15 46.15 16.28
N GLN A 237 -45.02 47.45 16.02
CA GLN A 237 -44.43 47.95 14.77
C GLN A 237 -42.96 47.53 14.63
N ALA A 238 -42.18 47.56 15.72
CA ALA A 238 -40.81 47.06 15.74
C ALA A 238 -40.75 45.55 15.43
N ARG A 239 -41.62 44.74 16.04
CA ARG A 239 -41.78 43.30 15.76
C ARG A 239 -42.12 43.05 14.30
N GLN A 240 -43.09 43.77 13.74
CA GLN A 240 -43.49 43.63 12.33
C GLN A 240 -42.40 44.10 11.34
N LYS A 241 -41.55 45.05 11.73
CA LYS A 241 -40.38 45.47 10.94
C LYS A 241 -39.28 44.41 10.99
N ALA A 242 -39.00 43.86 12.16
CA ALA A 242 -38.05 42.77 12.34
C ALA A 242 -38.48 41.50 11.59
N GLU A 243 -39.76 41.12 11.66
CA GLU A 243 -40.29 39.96 10.94
C GLU A 243 -40.27 40.16 9.41
N ARG A 244 -40.61 41.36 8.92
CA ARG A 244 -40.44 41.70 7.50
C ARG A 244 -38.98 41.60 7.05
N LEU A 245 -38.04 42.06 7.87
CA LEU A 245 -36.60 41.92 7.59
C LEU A 245 -36.15 40.45 7.61
N ARG A 246 -36.62 39.66 8.57
CA ARG A 246 -36.35 38.20 8.65
C ARG A 246 -36.86 37.46 7.41
N VAL A 247 -38.08 37.77 6.96
CA VAL A 247 -38.66 37.19 5.73
C VAL A 247 -37.89 37.63 4.48
N GLN A 248 -37.44 38.89 4.40
CA GLN A 248 -36.57 39.36 3.31
C GLN A 248 -35.21 38.65 3.31
N GLN A 249 -34.58 38.46 4.48
CA GLN A 249 -33.32 37.73 4.64
C GLN A 249 -33.48 36.26 4.27
N GLU A 250 -34.55 35.59 4.71
CA GLU A 250 -34.81 34.18 4.35
C GLU A 250 -35.12 34.03 2.85
N THR A 251 -35.82 35.01 2.25
CA THR A 251 -36.05 35.05 0.79
C THR A 251 -34.73 35.21 0.02
N ALA A 252 -33.86 36.12 0.46
CA ALA A 252 -32.53 36.31 -0.13
C ALA A 252 -31.63 35.07 0.05
N ARG A 253 -31.71 34.41 1.21
CA ARG A 253 -31.04 33.14 1.50
C ARG A 253 -31.53 32.02 0.57
N GLN A 254 -32.85 31.89 0.38
CA GLN A 254 -33.41 30.90 -0.54
C GLN A 254 -33.04 31.20 -2.00
N GLN A 255 -32.97 32.47 -2.40
CA GLN A 255 -32.47 32.86 -3.72
C GLN A 255 -30.99 32.51 -3.90
N ALA A 256 -30.13 32.80 -2.91
CA ALA A 256 -28.72 32.44 -2.92
C ALA A 256 -28.51 30.92 -2.96
N GLU A 257 -29.29 30.15 -2.20
CA GLU A 257 -29.27 28.68 -2.21
C GLU A 257 -29.76 28.11 -3.55
N ASN A 258 -30.82 28.68 -4.13
CA ASN A 258 -31.30 28.30 -5.47
C ASN A 258 -30.25 28.59 -6.57
N THR A 259 -29.45 29.66 -6.42
CA THR A 259 -28.32 29.93 -7.30
C THR A 259 -27.19 28.92 -7.05
N ARG A 260 -26.79 28.69 -5.80
CA ARG A 260 -25.77 27.70 -5.42
C ARG A 260 -26.10 26.29 -5.95
N VAL A 261 -27.37 25.88 -5.92
CA VAL A 261 -27.84 24.60 -6.47
C VAL A 261 -27.76 24.56 -8.00
N LYS A 262 -28.04 25.67 -8.71
CA LYS A 262 -27.83 25.76 -10.17
C LYS A 262 -26.35 25.72 -10.53
N ASP A 263 -25.51 26.44 -9.81
CA ASP A 263 -24.07 26.48 -10.02
C ASP A 263 -23.46 25.09 -9.75
N GLU A 264 -23.93 24.38 -8.72
CA GLU A 264 -23.53 23.01 -8.39
C GLU A 264 -24.01 21.98 -9.43
N GLN A 265 -25.23 22.15 -9.96
CA GLN A 265 -25.69 21.35 -11.10
C GLN A 265 -24.84 21.61 -12.35
N GLN A 266 -24.56 22.87 -12.69
CA GLN A 266 -23.72 23.22 -13.82
C GLN A 266 -22.27 22.74 -13.64
N ARG A 267 -21.74 22.77 -12.41
CA ARG A 267 -20.46 22.15 -12.05
C ARG A 267 -20.51 20.64 -12.31
N THR A 268 -21.59 19.97 -11.93
CA THR A 268 -21.78 18.52 -12.11
C THR A 268 -21.98 18.13 -13.58
N ASP A 269 -22.67 18.95 -14.37
CA ASP A 269 -22.81 18.77 -15.82
C ASP A 269 -21.45 18.96 -16.53
N ASN A 270 -20.67 19.95 -16.11
CA ASN A 270 -19.33 20.21 -16.64
C ASN A 270 -18.32 19.13 -16.21
N GLU A 271 -18.42 18.63 -14.98
CA GLU A 271 -17.68 17.46 -14.47
C GLU A 271 -17.99 16.24 -15.35
N THR A 272 -19.27 15.96 -15.60
CA THR A 272 -19.73 14.85 -16.44
C THR A 272 -19.23 14.97 -17.87
N LYS A 273 -19.30 16.17 -18.47
CA LYS A 273 -18.74 16.44 -19.82
C LYS A 273 -17.22 16.26 -19.86
N ARG A 274 -16.48 16.70 -18.83
CA ARG A 274 -15.03 16.49 -18.75
C ARG A 274 -14.68 15.01 -18.60
N LEU A 275 -15.41 14.27 -17.77
CA LEU A 275 -15.22 12.83 -17.60
C LEU A 275 -15.55 12.05 -18.88
N GLN A 276 -16.55 12.48 -19.64
CA GLN A 276 -16.87 11.87 -20.94
C GLN A 276 -15.79 12.19 -22.00
N ALA A 277 -15.37 13.46 -22.11
CA ALA A 277 -14.27 13.84 -23.01
C ALA A 277 -12.95 13.14 -22.64
N GLU A 278 -12.67 12.92 -21.35
CA GLU A 278 -11.50 12.16 -20.90
C GLU A 278 -11.61 10.67 -21.22
N ARG A 279 -12.80 10.06 -21.12
CA ARG A 279 -13.04 8.69 -21.61
C ARG A 279 -12.80 8.57 -23.10
N GLU A 280 -13.31 9.52 -23.89
CA GLU A 280 -13.10 9.57 -25.34
C GLU A 280 -11.61 9.78 -25.68
N ARG A 281 -10.91 10.65 -24.94
CA ARG A 281 -9.46 10.84 -25.05
C ARG A 281 -8.68 9.56 -24.75
N VAL A 282 -9.05 8.83 -23.70
CA VAL A 282 -8.42 7.55 -23.32
C VAL A 282 -8.76 6.44 -24.34
N GLN A 283 -9.97 6.38 -24.87
CA GLN A 283 -10.32 5.45 -25.96
C GLN A 283 -9.52 5.74 -27.23
N ALA A 284 -9.38 7.02 -27.60
CA ALA A 284 -8.54 7.42 -28.72
C ALA A 284 -7.05 7.14 -28.48
N GLU A 285 -6.56 7.28 -27.24
CA GLU A 285 -5.18 6.96 -26.88
C GLU A 285 -4.91 5.45 -26.89
N ASN A 286 -5.85 4.64 -26.40
CA ASN A 286 -5.78 3.18 -26.48
C ASN A 286 -5.78 2.72 -27.95
N ALA A 287 -6.66 3.27 -28.79
CA ALA A 287 -6.68 2.98 -30.22
C ALA A 287 -5.39 3.44 -30.94
N ARG A 288 -4.77 4.56 -30.51
CA ARG A 288 -3.43 4.95 -30.98
C ARG A 288 -2.36 3.95 -30.54
N SER A 289 -2.40 3.48 -29.29
CA SER A 289 -1.46 2.48 -28.77
C SER A 289 -1.62 1.13 -29.48
N GLU A 290 -2.83 0.68 -29.74
CA GLU A 290 -3.13 -0.51 -30.55
C GLU A 290 -2.55 -0.37 -31.97
N LYS A 291 -2.75 0.77 -32.63
CA LYS A 291 -2.17 1.04 -33.97
C LYS A 291 -0.64 1.17 -33.95
N GLU A 292 -0.05 1.64 -32.86
CA GLU A 292 1.40 1.65 -32.66
C GLU A 292 1.97 0.25 -32.40
N ASN A 293 1.22 -0.61 -31.69
CA ASN A 293 1.55 -2.02 -31.47
C ASN A 293 1.43 -2.82 -32.79
N GLU A 294 0.41 -2.55 -33.62
CA GLU A 294 0.33 -3.07 -34.99
C GLU A 294 1.52 -2.58 -35.83
N ARG A 295 1.84 -1.28 -35.80
CA ARG A 295 2.95 -0.69 -36.56
C ARG A 295 4.30 -1.32 -36.17
N THR A 296 4.57 -1.47 -34.88
CA THR A 296 5.80 -2.11 -34.39
C THR A 296 5.85 -3.61 -34.70
N THR A 297 4.71 -4.30 -34.67
CA THR A 297 4.61 -5.71 -35.14
C THR A 297 4.91 -5.82 -36.64
N HIS A 298 4.36 -4.93 -37.46
CA HIS A 298 4.65 -4.87 -38.90
C HIS A 298 6.11 -4.48 -39.18
N GLU A 299 6.70 -3.56 -38.42
CA GLU A 299 8.10 -3.15 -38.56
C GLU A 299 9.08 -4.24 -38.12
N GLN A 300 8.74 -5.00 -37.08
CA GLN A 300 9.48 -6.21 -36.68
C GLN A 300 9.39 -7.28 -37.78
N ALA A 301 8.19 -7.54 -38.31
CA ALA A 301 8.00 -8.49 -39.41
C ALA A 301 8.75 -8.06 -40.69
N ARG A 302 8.75 -6.76 -41.03
CA ARG A 302 9.55 -6.18 -42.11
C ARG A 302 11.05 -6.37 -41.87
N THR A 303 11.50 -6.15 -40.63
CA THR A 303 12.90 -6.30 -40.23
C THR A 303 13.36 -7.76 -40.29
N ASP A 304 12.52 -8.71 -39.87
CA ASP A 304 12.83 -10.14 -39.98
C ASP A 304 12.73 -10.67 -41.42
N ALA A 305 11.80 -10.15 -42.22
CA ALA A 305 11.77 -10.39 -43.66
C ALA A 305 13.03 -9.85 -44.36
N GLU A 306 13.53 -8.67 -43.99
CA GLU A 306 14.77 -8.12 -44.54
C GLU A 306 16.01 -8.89 -44.03
N LYS A 307 16.03 -9.41 -42.79
CA LYS A 307 17.07 -10.36 -42.34
C LYS A 307 17.04 -11.66 -43.13
N LEU A 308 15.85 -12.19 -43.45
CA LEU A 308 15.70 -13.38 -44.30
C LEU A 308 16.14 -13.09 -45.74
N ARG A 309 15.80 -11.92 -46.28
CA ARG A 309 16.26 -11.44 -47.59
C ARG A 309 17.77 -11.24 -47.62
N ALA A 310 18.39 -10.66 -46.60
CA ALA A 310 19.84 -10.53 -46.49
C ALA A 310 20.53 -11.89 -46.40
N LYS A 311 19.95 -12.88 -45.70
CA LYS A 311 20.44 -14.27 -45.70
C LYS A 311 20.26 -14.95 -47.06
N ALA A 312 19.15 -14.70 -47.75
CA ALA A 312 18.89 -15.22 -49.10
C ALA A 312 19.81 -14.58 -50.14
N GLU A 313 20.07 -13.28 -50.04
CA GLU A 313 21.01 -12.55 -50.90
C GLU A 313 22.45 -12.94 -50.59
N THR A 314 22.82 -13.17 -49.32
CA THR A 314 24.12 -13.79 -48.97
C THR A 314 24.26 -15.14 -49.65
N LYS A 315 23.24 -16.00 -49.57
CA LYS A 315 23.22 -17.30 -50.28
C LYS A 315 23.27 -17.13 -51.80
N ARG A 316 22.58 -16.13 -52.37
CA ARG A 316 22.58 -15.82 -53.81
C ARG A 316 23.94 -15.30 -54.27
N VAL A 317 24.61 -14.47 -53.47
CA VAL A 317 25.97 -13.98 -53.73
C VAL A 317 26.99 -15.10 -53.57
N SER A 318 26.88 -15.98 -52.57
CA SER A 318 27.73 -17.18 -52.49
C SER A 318 27.46 -18.15 -53.64
N ALA A 319 26.22 -18.34 -54.06
CA ALA A 319 25.87 -19.17 -55.21
C ALA A 319 26.31 -18.54 -56.54
N GLU A 320 26.25 -17.22 -56.68
CA GLU A 320 26.73 -16.48 -57.84
C GLU A 320 28.26 -16.42 -57.86
N GLN A 321 28.93 -16.32 -56.71
CA GLN A 321 30.37 -16.47 -56.58
C GLN A 321 30.81 -17.88 -56.98
N LEU A 322 30.11 -18.92 -56.50
CA LEU A 322 30.35 -20.31 -56.93
C LEU A 322 30.00 -20.51 -58.41
N ARG A 323 29.01 -19.82 -58.96
CA ARG A 323 28.66 -19.84 -60.39
C ARG A 323 29.72 -19.10 -61.22
N VAL A 324 30.27 -17.99 -60.73
CA VAL A 324 31.36 -17.25 -61.38
C VAL A 324 32.66 -18.02 -61.28
N GLU A 325 32.98 -18.67 -60.17
CA GLU A 325 34.11 -19.60 -60.07
C GLU A 325 33.92 -20.83 -60.96
N ALA A 326 32.70 -21.37 -61.03
CA ALA A 326 32.38 -22.48 -61.93
C ALA A 326 32.39 -22.04 -63.40
N GLU A 327 32.02 -20.80 -63.73
CA GLU A 327 32.05 -20.23 -65.09
C GLU A 327 33.46 -19.79 -65.48
N THR A 328 34.26 -19.26 -64.56
CA THR A 328 35.70 -19.03 -64.74
C THR A 328 36.39 -20.35 -64.97
N LYS A 329 36.13 -21.38 -64.15
CA LYS A 329 36.59 -22.75 -64.42
C LYS A 329 35.99 -23.32 -65.71
N ARG A 330 34.75 -23.01 -66.09
CA ARG A 330 34.16 -23.44 -67.36
C ARG A 330 34.83 -22.76 -68.55
N VAL A 331 35.26 -21.51 -68.43
CA VAL A 331 35.95 -20.73 -69.48
C VAL A 331 37.45 -21.04 -69.53
N GLU A 332 38.08 -21.29 -68.38
CA GLU A 332 39.43 -21.85 -68.28
C GLU A 332 39.43 -23.26 -68.85
N THR A 333 38.53 -24.14 -68.42
CA THR A 333 38.33 -25.47 -69.01
C THR A 333 37.74 -25.43 -70.42
N GLU A 334 37.11 -24.36 -70.90
CA GLU A 334 36.75 -24.20 -72.33
C GLU A 334 37.94 -23.71 -73.16
N LYS A 335 38.84 -22.93 -72.57
CA LYS A 335 40.11 -22.52 -73.18
C LYS A 335 41.13 -23.67 -73.16
N GLU A 336 41.13 -24.48 -72.11
CA GLU A 336 41.84 -25.75 -72.01
C GLU A 336 41.16 -26.79 -72.90
N ILE A 337 39.83 -26.91 -72.98
CA ILE A 337 39.17 -27.80 -73.95
C ILE A 337 39.44 -27.30 -75.35
N LYS A 338 39.53 -25.99 -75.62
CA LYS A 338 39.89 -25.47 -76.95
C LYS A 338 41.35 -25.76 -77.27
N SER A 339 42.30 -25.49 -76.38
CA SER A 339 43.70 -25.87 -76.59
C SER A 339 43.88 -27.39 -76.60
N THR A 340 43.05 -28.14 -75.86
CA THR A 340 42.94 -29.60 -75.81
C THR A 340 42.08 -30.14 -76.95
N LEU A 341 41.42 -29.33 -77.78
CA LEU A 341 40.68 -29.74 -78.98
C LEU A 341 41.45 -29.33 -80.23
N GLU A 342 42.28 -28.29 -80.16
CA GLU A 342 43.41 -28.08 -81.05
C GLU A 342 44.43 -29.20 -80.82
N TYR A 343 44.78 -29.51 -79.57
CA TYR A 343 45.60 -30.66 -79.17
C TYR A 343 44.88 -32.01 -79.27
N VAL A 344 43.55 -32.16 -79.26
CA VAL A 344 42.83 -33.43 -79.55
C VAL A 344 42.37 -33.54 -80.99
N ASN A 345 42.39 -32.48 -81.80
CA ASN A 345 42.44 -32.69 -83.26
C ASN A 345 43.85 -33.14 -83.65
N ALA A 346 44.91 -32.56 -83.05
CA ALA A 346 46.26 -33.08 -83.16
C ALA A 346 46.43 -34.47 -82.49
N GLN A 347 45.75 -34.76 -81.38
CA GLN A 347 45.80 -36.04 -80.65
C GLN A 347 44.69 -37.01 -81.01
N LYS A 348 43.80 -36.67 -81.94
CA LYS A 348 43.03 -37.63 -82.71
C LYS A 348 43.88 -38.07 -83.90
N TYR A 349 44.49 -37.12 -84.59
CA TYR A 349 45.54 -37.38 -85.58
C TYR A 349 46.74 -38.17 -85.00
N ILE A 350 47.09 -37.98 -83.72
CA ILE A 350 48.04 -38.84 -83.01
C ILE A 350 47.35 -40.10 -82.45
N LYS A 351 46.29 -40.08 -81.62
CA LYS A 351 45.74 -41.31 -81.00
C LYS A 351 45.09 -42.31 -81.95
N GLU A 352 44.51 -41.90 -83.07
CA GLU A 352 44.08 -42.83 -84.11
C GLU A 352 45.28 -43.53 -84.76
N ASN A 353 46.49 -42.93 -84.69
CA ASN A 353 47.77 -43.60 -84.98
C ASN A 353 48.40 -44.29 -83.74
N GLU A 354 48.17 -43.80 -82.52
CA GLU A 354 48.88 -44.21 -81.29
C GLU A 354 48.25 -45.46 -80.66
N TYR A 355 46.91 -45.54 -80.60
CA TYR A 355 46.20 -46.76 -80.22
C TYR A 355 46.41 -47.87 -81.25
N GLU A 356 46.42 -47.54 -82.55
CA GLU A 356 46.82 -48.50 -83.58
C GLU A 356 48.27 -48.96 -83.42
N ARG A 357 49.21 -48.09 -83.02
CA ARG A 357 50.59 -48.47 -82.70
C ARG A 357 50.69 -49.33 -81.44
N GLU A 358 49.98 -49.00 -80.36
CA GLU A 358 49.96 -49.81 -79.14
C GLU A 358 49.41 -51.21 -79.43
N VAL A 359 48.28 -51.33 -80.14
CA VAL A 359 47.72 -52.63 -80.53
C VAL A 359 48.68 -53.40 -81.45
N LYS A 360 49.21 -52.77 -82.51
CA LYS A 360 50.18 -53.41 -83.42
C LYS A 360 51.48 -53.81 -82.72
N ALA A 361 51.97 -53.03 -81.74
CA ALA A 361 53.15 -53.38 -80.94
C ALA A 361 52.87 -54.55 -80.00
N ILE A 362 51.72 -54.58 -79.33
CA ILE A 362 51.29 -55.69 -78.48
C ILE A 362 51.13 -56.98 -79.31
N GLU A 363 50.58 -56.89 -80.53
CA GLU A 363 50.47 -58.03 -81.44
C GLU A 363 51.83 -58.47 -82.01
N ALA A 364 52.71 -57.53 -82.37
CA ALA A 364 54.09 -57.84 -82.78
C ALA A 364 54.86 -58.55 -81.65
N ILE A 365 54.77 -58.09 -80.40
CA ILE A 365 55.42 -58.73 -79.23
C ILE A 365 54.78 -60.09 -78.90
N LYS A 366 53.46 -60.25 -79.05
CA LYS A 366 52.79 -61.56 -78.93
C LYS A 366 53.30 -62.57 -79.96
N ASN A 367 53.62 -62.12 -81.18
CA ASN A 367 53.97 -62.97 -82.32
C ASN A 367 55.49 -63.06 -82.59
N ALA A 368 56.32 -62.26 -81.92
CA ALA A 368 57.77 -62.26 -82.07
C ALA A 368 58.39 -63.62 -81.68
N PRO A 369 59.53 -64.01 -82.29
CA PRO A 369 60.26 -65.23 -81.91
C PRO A 369 60.75 -65.18 -80.46
N LYS A 370 60.11 -65.93 -79.57
CA LYS A 370 60.43 -65.96 -78.13
C LYS A 370 61.58 -66.94 -77.87
N ASP A 371 62.80 -66.44 -77.95
CA ASP A 371 63.94 -67.06 -77.25
C ASP A 371 63.70 -66.90 -75.72
N PRO A 372 63.50 -67.99 -74.96
CA PRO A 372 63.24 -67.90 -73.52
C PRO A 372 64.50 -67.54 -72.69
N THR A 373 65.65 -67.31 -73.33
CA THR A 373 66.93 -66.96 -72.70
C THR A 373 67.39 -65.51 -72.93
N GLN A 374 66.68 -64.77 -73.80
CA GLN A 374 67.00 -63.38 -74.12
C GLN A 374 65.90 -62.41 -73.67
N ASP A 375 66.34 -61.19 -73.38
CA ASP A 375 65.46 -60.08 -73.02
C ASP A 375 65.16 -59.28 -74.28
N VAL A 376 63.88 -58.99 -74.52
CA VAL A 376 63.42 -58.18 -75.65
C VAL A 376 62.54 -57.04 -75.16
N TRP A 377 62.78 -55.87 -75.74
CA TRP A 377 62.10 -54.64 -75.41
C TRP A 377 61.83 -53.83 -76.67
N LEU A 378 60.85 -52.94 -76.62
CA LEU A 378 60.48 -52.08 -77.74
C LEU A 378 60.36 -50.64 -77.23
N ASP A 379 61.03 -49.70 -77.91
CA ASP A 379 60.82 -48.27 -77.67
C ASP A 379 59.72 -47.79 -78.62
N ALA A 380 58.59 -47.33 -78.09
CA ALA A 380 57.47 -46.84 -78.89
C ALA A 380 57.81 -45.60 -79.74
N THR A 381 58.98 -44.97 -79.52
CA THR A 381 59.47 -43.81 -80.29
C THR A 381 59.93 -44.18 -81.70
N ASP A 382 60.51 -45.38 -81.88
CA ASP A 382 60.97 -45.90 -83.19
C ASP A 382 60.27 -47.20 -83.63
N GLY A 383 59.70 -47.95 -82.69
CA GLY A 383 58.93 -49.18 -82.95
C GLY A 383 59.79 -50.41 -83.23
N GLU A 384 61.11 -50.34 -83.05
CA GLU A 384 61.99 -51.49 -83.27
C GLU A 384 62.03 -52.43 -82.05
N ILE A 385 61.93 -53.73 -82.30
CA ILE A 385 62.18 -54.77 -81.28
C ILE A 385 63.69 -54.88 -81.08
N LYS A 386 64.16 -54.53 -79.88
CA LYS A 386 65.57 -54.52 -79.47
C LYS A 386 65.81 -55.66 -78.48
N SER A 387 67.00 -56.26 -78.54
CA SER A 387 67.37 -57.41 -77.72
C SER A 387 68.61 -57.14 -76.86
N GLY A 388 68.65 -57.81 -75.70
CA GLY A 388 69.73 -57.64 -74.71
C GLY A 388 69.51 -56.46 -73.74
N PRO A 389 70.47 -56.23 -72.84
CA PRO A 389 70.34 -55.21 -71.79
C PRO A 389 70.42 -53.80 -72.39
N ALA A 390 69.34 -53.03 -72.32
CA ALA A 390 69.37 -51.60 -72.68
C ALA A 390 70.24 -50.80 -71.71
N THR A 391 71.46 -50.49 -72.13
CA THR A 391 72.38 -49.62 -71.38
C THR A 391 72.16 -48.15 -71.77
N GLY A 392 71.27 -47.46 -71.05
CA GLY A 392 71.03 -46.04 -71.24
C GLY A 392 69.71 -45.56 -70.63
N ASN A 393 69.58 -44.25 -70.43
CA ASN A 393 68.31 -43.65 -70.00
C ASN A 393 67.29 -43.76 -71.13
N LEU A 394 66.19 -44.49 -70.89
CA LEU A 394 65.03 -44.52 -71.78
C LEU A 394 64.47 -43.10 -71.94
N THR A 395 63.97 -42.76 -73.13
CA THR A 395 63.43 -41.42 -73.38
C THR A 395 62.06 -41.25 -72.74
N LYS A 396 61.66 -39.99 -72.48
CA LYS A 396 60.37 -39.64 -71.86
C LYS A 396 59.13 -40.13 -72.64
N ASN A 397 59.30 -40.52 -73.91
CA ASN A 397 58.22 -40.99 -74.78
C ASN A 397 58.19 -42.52 -74.92
N ALA A 398 59.18 -43.24 -74.37
CA ALA A 398 59.36 -44.67 -74.56
C ALA A 398 58.37 -45.49 -73.72
N ILE A 399 57.18 -45.81 -74.27
CA ILE A 399 56.29 -46.83 -73.72
C ILE A 399 56.97 -48.20 -73.87
N THR A 400 57.83 -48.50 -72.91
CA THR A 400 58.78 -49.61 -73.05
C THR A 400 58.14 -50.88 -72.53
N TYR A 401 57.74 -51.76 -73.45
CA TYR A 401 57.27 -53.11 -73.12
C TYR A 401 58.47 -54.04 -73.02
N TYR A 402 58.81 -54.50 -71.82
CA TYR A 402 59.81 -55.56 -71.62
C TYR A 402 59.14 -56.93 -71.56
N TYR A 403 59.51 -57.83 -72.48
CA TYR A 403 59.32 -59.27 -72.30
C TYR A 403 60.63 -59.89 -71.84
N LEU A 404 60.56 -60.61 -70.73
CA LEU A 404 61.67 -61.35 -70.17
C LEU A 404 61.38 -62.85 -70.33
N GLY A 405 62.40 -63.59 -70.75
CA GLY A 405 62.34 -65.05 -70.87
C GLY A 405 62.08 -65.77 -69.53
N LYS A 406 62.02 -67.10 -69.55
CA LYS A 406 61.76 -67.85 -68.31
C LYS A 406 62.93 -67.70 -67.35
N ARG A 407 62.72 -66.97 -66.26
CA ARG A 407 63.72 -66.77 -65.20
C ARG A 407 63.38 -67.65 -64.00
N VAL A 408 64.41 -68.16 -63.32
CA VAL A 408 64.29 -68.71 -61.97
C VAL A 408 65.08 -67.79 -61.06
N ILE A 409 64.38 -66.98 -60.26
CA ILE A 409 64.99 -66.03 -59.34
C ILE A 409 65.46 -66.80 -58.11
N LYS A 410 66.75 -66.71 -57.79
CA LYS A 410 67.40 -67.45 -56.71
C LYS A 410 68.17 -66.51 -55.80
N GLY A 411 67.93 -66.61 -54.49
CA GLY A 411 68.61 -65.76 -53.52
C GLY A 411 68.13 -64.30 -53.60
N ALA A 412 69.08 -63.36 -53.67
CA ALA A 412 68.79 -61.93 -53.70
C ALA A 412 68.46 -61.43 -55.12
N PHE A 413 67.35 -60.70 -55.22
CA PHE A 413 66.78 -60.12 -56.44
C PHE A 413 67.01 -58.61 -56.54
N TYR A 414 68.00 -58.11 -55.80
CA TYR A 414 68.46 -56.73 -55.78
C TYR A 414 69.99 -56.70 -55.83
N GLY A 415 70.56 -55.71 -56.52
CA GLY A 415 72.01 -55.61 -56.77
C GLY A 415 72.41 -55.87 -58.23
N ALA A 416 73.72 -55.97 -58.48
CA ALA A 416 74.33 -55.86 -59.80
C ALA A 416 74.34 -57.15 -60.64
N THR A 417 73.20 -57.82 -60.74
CA THR A 417 72.95 -58.86 -61.77
C THR A 417 72.24 -58.22 -62.98
N ARG A 418 71.90 -58.98 -64.05
CA ARG A 418 71.15 -58.46 -65.21
C ARG A 418 69.79 -57.83 -64.81
N GLU A 419 69.25 -58.28 -63.69
CA GLU A 419 68.01 -57.86 -63.05
C GLU A 419 68.08 -56.43 -62.46
N GLY A 420 69.28 -55.91 -62.20
CA GLY A 420 69.52 -54.65 -61.47
C GLY A 420 69.58 -53.39 -62.34
N ALA A 421 69.61 -53.51 -63.67
CA ALA A 421 69.82 -52.41 -64.62
C ALA A 421 68.71 -51.33 -64.63
N TRP A 422 67.62 -51.52 -63.88
CA TRP A 422 66.35 -50.78 -64.02
C TRP A 422 65.93 -49.99 -62.77
N LYS A 423 66.76 -49.93 -61.73
CA LYS A 423 66.41 -49.27 -60.45
C LYS A 423 66.03 -47.79 -60.69
N ALA A 424 64.86 -47.37 -60.17
CA ALA A 424 64.27 -46.05 -60.35
C ALA A 424 64.07 -45.63 -61.82
N ASN A 425 63.53 -46.53 -62.66
CA ASN A 425 63.14 -46.19 -64.03
C ASN A 425 61.76 -45.49 -64.05
N ASP A 426 61.79 -44.16 -64.14
CA ASP A 426 60.59 -43.31 -64.16
C ASP A 426 59.69 -43.46 -65.42
N TYR A 427 60.08 -44.29 -66.42
CA TYR A 427 59.35 -44.43 -67.70
C TYR A 427 58.82 -45.84 -67.97
N LEU A 428 59.16 -46.85 -67.15
CA LEU A 428 58.72 -48.23 -67.38
C LEU A 428 57.24 -48.41 -66.98
N ARG A 429 56.35 -48.37 -67.97
CA ARG A 429 54.89 -48.53 -67.78
C ARG A 429 54.41 -49.98 -67.70
N HIS A 430 55.07 -50.89 -68.43
CA HIS A 430 54.68 -52.31 -68.54
C HIS A 430 55.89 -53.25 -68.53
N LEU A 431 55.87 -54.26 -67.65
CA LEU A 431 56.89 -55.29 -67.54
C LEU A 431 56.23 -56.67 -67.47
N ASP A 432 56.58 -57.58 -68.38
CA ASP A 432 56.08 -58.95 -68.35
C ASP A 432 56.94 -59.82 -67.42
N VAL A 433 56.40 -60.12 -66.24
CA VAL A 433 57.02 -60.94 -65.20
C VAL A 433 56.35 -62.30 -65.01
N ARG A 434 55.40 -62.65 -65.88
CA ARG A 434 54.58 -63.87 -65.76
C ARG A 434 55.38 -65.16 -65.88
N ASN A 435 56.56 -65.08 -66.51
CA ASN A 435 57.51 -66.18 -66.68
C ASN A 435 58.63 -66.20 -65.61
N TRP A 436 58.55 -65.37 -64.57
CA TRP A 436 59.47 -65.41 -63.44
C TRP A 436 59.02 -66.45 -62.41
N ASP A 437 59.78 -67.53 -62.29
CA ASP A 437 59.72 -68.47 -61.19
C ASP A 437 60.41 -67.85 -59.96
N MET A 438 59.60 -67.41 -59.00
CA MET A 438 60.05 -66.77 -57.75
C MET A 438 60.27 -67.77 -56.60
N THR A 439 60.11 -69.09 -56.82
CA THR A 439 60.07 -70.11 -55.76
C THR A 439 61.34 -70.20 -54.90
N LEU A 440 62.46 -69.67 -55.39
CA LEU A 440 63.77 -69.65 -54.74
C LEU A 440 64.29 -68.23 -54.44
N CYS A 441 63.44 -67.21 -54.63
CA CYS A 441 63.76 -65.82 -54.31
C CYS A 441 63.69 -65.63 -52.79
N THR A 442 64.82 -65.31 -52.14
CA THR A 442 64.90 -65.09 -50.69
C THR A 442 64.93 -63.63 -50.30
N ASP A 443 65.29 -62.73 -51.22
CA ASP A 443 65.26 -61.28 -50.98
C ASP A 443 64.82 -60.58 -52.27
N ALA A 444 63.80 -59.72 -52.19
CA ALA A 444 63.32 -58.88 -53.29
C ALA A 444 63.27 -57.39 -52.93
N GLY A 445 64.05 -56.98 -51.93
CA GLY A 445 64.05 -55.61 -51.44
C GLY A 445 64.43 -54.59 -52.52
N TYR A 446 63.81 -53.42 -52.50
CA TYR A 446 64.03 -52.31 -53.44
C TYR A 446 63.82 -52.65 -54.93
N LYS A 447 63.25 -53.81 -55.29
CA LYS A 447 63.22 -54.30 -56.68
C LYS A 447 62.53 -53.33 -57.65
N PHE A 448 61.35 -52.85 -57.28
CA PHE A 448 60.56 -51.86 -58.01
C PHE A 448 60.61 -50.48 -57.34
N TYR A 449 61.69 -50.20 -56.58
CA TYR A 449 61.85 -48.92 -55.89
C TYR A 449 61.82 -47.75 -56.88
N ARG A 450 60.83 -46.87 -56.69
CA ARG A 450 60.54 -45.66 -57.49
C ARG A 450 60.31 -45.93 -58.98
N TYR A 451 59.61 -46.99 -59.34
CA TYR A 451 59.10 -47.16 -60.71
C TYR A 451 57.82 -46.34 -60.84
N SER A 452 57.97 -45.01 -60.86
CA SER A 452 56.87 -44.04 -60.69
C SER A 452 55.75 -44.17 -61.73
N SER A 453 56.11 -44.60 -62.96
CA SER A 453 55.19 -44.83 -64.09
C SER A 453 54.64 -46.26 -64.22
N LEU A 454 55.01 -47.21 -63.35
CA LEU A 454 54.51 -48.59 -63.41
C LEU A 454 53.01 -48.61 -63.06
N VAL A 455 52.15 -48.92 -64.03
CA VAL A 455 50.68 -48.86 -63.85
C VAL A 455 50.12 -50.18 -63.29
N SER A 456 50.67 -51.30 -63.74
CA SER A 456 50.26 -52.65 -63.39
C SER A 456 51.41 -53.65 -63.57
N LEU A 457 51.36 -54.75 -62.82
CA LEU A 457 52.31 -55.86 -62.91
C LEU A 457 51.55 -57.17 -62.71
N ASP A 458 51.71 -58.15 -63.61
CA ASP A 458 51.04 -59.45 -63.50
C ASP A 458 51.88 -60.41 -62.64
N THR A 459 51.59 -60.41 -61.33
CA THR A 459 52.26 -61.22 -60.31
C THR A 459 51.51 -62.51 -59.95
N SER A 460 50.50 -62.91 -60.75
CA SER A 460 49.63 -64.07 -60.48
C SER A 460 50.39 -65.40 -60.33
N ASN A 461 51.49 -65.59 -61.07
CA ASN A 461 52.33 -66.80 -61.03
C ASN A 461 53.39 -66.80 -59.90
N TRP A 462 53.49 -65.75 -59.07
CA TRP A 462 54.57 -65.62 -58.10
C TRP A 462 54.32 -66.40 -56.80
N ASN A 463 54.90 -67.59 -56.69
CA ASN A 463 55.10 -68.21 -55.39
C ASN A 463 56.28 -67.56 -54.65
N LEU A 464 55.99 -66.78 -53.62
CA LEU A 464 56.96 -66.09 -52.76
C LEU A 464 57.35 -66.89 -51.50
N SER A 465 57.08 -68.20 -51.45
CA SER A 465 57.23 -69.02 -50.22
C SER A 465 58.64 -69.05 -49.60
N ALA A 466 59.68 -68.69 -50.37
CA ALA A 466 61.07 -68.60 -49.91
C ALA A 466 61.51 -67.18 -49.54
N LEU A 467 60.67 -66.16 -49.75
CA LEU A 467 61.01 -64.75 -49.59
C LEU A 467 61.16 -64.39 -48.11
N ILE A 468 62.37 -63.99 -47.71
CA ILE A 468 62.75 -63.59 -46.34
C ILE A 468 62.71 -62.07 -46.18
N ASN A 469 63.03 -61.33 -47.25
CA ASN A 469 63.06 -59.86 -47.27
C ASN A 469 62.33 -59.30 -48.50
N GLY A 470 61.46 -58.32 -48.29
CA GLY A 470 60.73 -57.55 -49.30
C GLY A 470 60.74 -56.04 -49.00
N GLU A 471 61.74 -55.56 -48.25
CA GLU A 471 61.88 -54.16 -47.87
C GLU A 471 61.82 -53.22 -49.09
N ASP A 472 60.99 -52.19 -49.07
CA ASP A 472 60.85 -51.23 -50.19
C ASP A 472 60.51 -51.85 -51.56
N MET A 473 60.00 -53.10 -51.63
CA MET A 473 59.89 -53.86 -52.88
C MET A 473 59.11 -53.13 -53.99
N PHE A 474 58.00 -52.44 -53.65
CA PHE A 474 57.20 -51.59 -54.55
C PHE A 474 57.19 -50.11 -54.13
N SER A 475 58.06 -49.73 -53.19
CA SER A 475 58.09 -48.39 -52.59
C SER A 475 58.32 -47.30 -53.65
N GLY A 476 57.43 -46.30 -53.70
CA GLY A 476 57.42 -45.23 -54.69
C GLY A 476 56.83 -45.59 -56.06
N CYS A 477 56.12 -46.72 -56.21
CA CYS A 477 55.33 -47.02 -57.42
C CYS A 477 54.05 -46.17 -57.46
N THR A 478 54.20 -44.85 -57.66
CA THR A 478 53.10 -43.88 -57.55
C THR A 478 51.95 -44.10 -58.53
N SER A 479 52.18 -44.69 -59.72
CA SER A 479 51.12 -45.00 -60.70
C SER A 479 50.49 -46.39 -60.55
N LEU A 480 50.98 -47.24 -59.64
CA LEU A 480 50.51 -48.62 -59.52
C LEU A 480 49.08 -48.63 -58.96
N GLN A 481 48.11 -49.04 -59.77
CA GLN A 481 46.68 -48.98 -59.40
C GLN A 481 46.19 -50.25 -58.71
N SER A 482 46.71 -51.40 -59.13
CA SER A 482 46.37 -52.72 -58.64
C SER A 482 47.52 -53.71 -58.83
N LEU A 483 47.56 -54.73 -57.99
CA LEU A 483 48.53 -55.82 -58.03
C LEU A 483 47.83 -57.13 -57.61
N ASP A 484 48.04 -58.22 -58.35
CA ASP A 484 47.49 -59.53 -57.95
C ASP A 484 48.38 -60.18 -56.89
N THR A 485 47.96 -60.06 -55.63
CA THR A 485 48.63 -60.61 -54.46
C THR A 485 47.92 -61.84 -53.89
N SER A 486 46.89 -62.36 -54.57
CA SER A 486 46.04 -63.46 -54.07
C SER A 486 46.81 -64.77 -53.90
N GLY A 487 47.76 -65.06 -54.79
CA GLY A 487 48.65 -66.23 -54.75
C GLY A 487 49.87 -66.11 -53.82
N TRP A 488 50.07 -64.98 -53.13
CA TRP A 488 51.31 -64.70 -52.40
C TRP A 488 51.39 -65.43 -51.06
N ASN A 489 52.09 -66.58 -51.04
CA ASN A 489 52.56 -67.17 -49.80
C ASN A 489 53.78 -66.42 -49.26
N LEU A 490 53.60 -65.62 -48.21
CA LEU A 490 54.67 -64.86 -47.52
C LEU A 490 55.22 -65.57 -46.26
N SER A 491 55.05 -66.89 -46.11
CA SER A 491 55.33 -67.62 -44.87
C SER A 491 56.77 -67.51 -44.32
N ALA A 492 57.74 -67.17 -45.17
CA ALA A 492 59.14 -67.00 -44.81
C ALA A 492 59.54 -65.52 -44.56
N LEU A 493 58.65 -64.56 -44.86
CA LEU A 493 58.96 -63.14 -44.87
C LEU A 493 59.23 -62.65 -43.45
N THR A 494 60.44 -62.19 -43.18
CA THR A 494 60.87 -61.61 -41.89
C THR A 494 60.94 -60.08 -41.94
N ASN A 495 61.21 -59.49 -43.11
CA ASN A 495 61.26 -58.05 -43.32
C ASN A 495 60.39 -57.65 -44.51
N GLY A 496 59.36 -56.84 -44.24
CA GLY A 496 58.48 -56.20 -45.22
C GLY A 496 58.37 -54.69 -45.00
N GLY A 497 59.39 -54.08 -44.39
CA GLY A 497 59.41 -52.62 -44.14
C GLY A 497 59.24 -51.83 -45.45
N GLN A 498 58.42 -50.78 -45.44
CA GLN A 498 58.13 -49.95 -46.62
C GLN A 498 57.64 -50.69 -47.88
N MET A 499 57.20 -51.97 -47.82
CA MET A 499 56.98 -52.81 -49.02
C MET A 499 56.11 -52.15 -50.11
N PHE A 500 55.11 -51.36 -49.72
CA PHE A 500 54.23 -50.56 -50.59
C PHE A 500 54.25 -49.05 -50.28
N SER A 501 55.27 -48.55 -49.56
CA SER A 501 55.38 -47.14 -49.16
C SER A 501 55.26 -46.20 -50.36
N GLY A 502 54.40 -45.18 -50.29
CA GLY A 502 54.19 -44.22 -51.38
C GLY A 502 53.52 -44.77 -52.65
N CYS A 503 52.86 -45.93 -52.61
CA CYS A 503 52.01 -46.42 -53.70
C CYS A 503 50.69 -45.62 -53.78
N THR A 504 50.78 -44.34 -54.11
CA THR A 504 49.67 -43.36 -53.99
C THR A 504 48.44 -43.69 -54.84
N SER A 505 48.56 -44.44 -55.94
CA SER A 505 47.44 -44.84 -56.79
C SER A 505 46.82 -46.19 -56.41
N LEU A 506 47.42 -46.94 -55.48
CA LEU A 506 47.05 -48.33 -55.20
C LEU A 506 45.73 -48.39 -54.43
N GLN A 507 44.69 -48.98 -55.02
CA GLN A 507 43.31 -48.88 -54.50
C GLN A 507 42.95 -50.03 -53.55
N SER A 508 43.49 -51.22 -53.80
CA SER A 508 43.22 -52.44 -53.04
C SER A 508 44.37 -53.46 -53.21
N LEU A 509 44.46 -54.39 -52.26
CA LEU A 509 45.31 -55.58 -52.30
C LEU A 509 44.53 -56.77 -51.73
N ASP A 510 44.70 -57.97 -52.28
CA ASP A 510 44.22 -59.19 -51.63
C ASP A 510 45.29 -59.68 -50.65
N THR A 511 45.10 -59.32 -49.38
CA THR A 511 45.93 -59.77 -48.25
C THR A 511 45.40 -61.04 -47.60
N SER A 512 44.29 -61.61 -48.08
CA SER A 512 43.57 -62.68 -47.40
C SER A 512 44.27 -64.04 -47.45
N GLY A 513 45.21 -64.23 -48.38
CA GLY A 513 46.11 -65.40 -48.45
C GLY A 513 47.45 -65.24 -47.71
N TRP A 514 47.78 -64.04 -47.24
CA TRP A 514 49.14 -63.76 -46.73
C TRP A 514 49.37 -64.38 -45.35
N ASN A 515 50.18 -65.44 -45.27
CA ASN A 515 50.72 -65.88 -43.99
C ASN A 515 51.96 -65.07 -43.61
N LEU A 516 51.84 -64.15 -42.64
CA LEU A 516 52.95 -63.31 -42.14
C LEU A 516 53.59 -63.88 -40.87
N SER A 517 53.48 -65.20 -40.61
CA SER A 517 53.90 -65.83 -39.35
C SER A 517 55.37 -65.58 -38.97
N ALA A 518 56.25 -65.39 -39.96
CA ALA A 518 57.67 -65.12 -39.78
C ALA A 518 58.02 -63.62 -39.68
N LEU A 519 57.08 -62.72 -39.97
CA LEU A 519 57.34 -61.28 -40.08
C LEU A 519 57.84 -60.74 -38.75
N ALA A 520 58.95 -60.03 -38.78
CA ALA A 520 59.57 -59.35 -37.63
C ALA A 520 59.51 -57.83 -37.80
N ASN A 521 59.77 -57.33 -39.01
CA ASN A 521 59.69 -55.91 -39.37
C ASN A 521 58.66 -55.67 -40.48
N GLY A 522 57.71 -54.77 -40.23
CA GLY A 522 56.78 -54.20 -41.21
C GLY A 522 56.58 -52.70 -41.02
N GLU A 523 57.61 -52.00 -40.53
CA GLU A 523 57.61 -50.53 -40.39
C GLU A 523 57.23 -49.85 -41.72
N TYR A 524 56.37 -48.83 -41.69
CA TYR A 524 55.90 -48.09 -42.88
C TYR A 524 55.33 -48.95 -44.04
N MET A 525 54.93 -50.22 -43.82
CA MET A 525 54.62 -51.18 -44.91
C MET A 525 53.66 -50.65 -45.99
N PHE A 526 52.65 -49.85 -45.61
CA PHE A 526 51.70 -49.18 -46.51
C PHE A 526 51.70 -47.65 -46.36
N TYR A 527 52.76 -47.07 -45.79
CA TYR A 527 52.86 -45.63 -45.53
C TYR A 527 52.55 -44.81 -46.80
N GLY A 528 51.68 -43.80 -46.70
CA GLY A 528 51.34 -42.95 -47.85
C GLY A 528 50.57 -43.64 -48.99
N CYS A 529 49.99 -44.84 -48.78
CA CYS A 529 49.05 -45.45 -49.73
C CYS A 529 47.71 -44.69 -49.73
N SER A 530 47.72 -43.46 -50.25
CA SER A 530 46.62 -42.50 -50.10
C SER A 530 45.32 -42.87 -50.84
N SER A 531 45.37 -43.79 -51.81
CA SER A 531 44.19 -44.35 -52.50
C SER A 531 43.68 -45.68 -51.92
N LEU A 532 44.37 -46.27 -50.94
CA LEU A 532 44.08 -47.63 -50.46
C LEU A 532 42.84 -47.65 -49.56
N GLN A 533 41.79 -48.36 -49.99
CA GLN A 533 40.47 -48.27 -49.36
C GLN A 533 40.21 -49.33 -48.28
N THR A 534 40.74 -50.55 -48.47
CA THR A 534 40.48 -51.70 -47.60
C THR A 534 41.69 -52.64 -47.49
N LEU A 535 41.88 -53.26 -46.33
CA LEU A 535 42.83 -54.35 -46.09
C LEU A 535 42.23 -55.40 -45.12
N ASP A 536 42.45 -56.68 -45.39
CA ASP A 536 41.96 -57.80 -44.56
C ASP A 536 43.06 -58.81 -44.26
N PHE A 537 43.53 -58.81 -43.01
CA PHE A 537 44.54 -59.72 -42.49
C PHE A 537 43.95 -60.76 -41.53
N ARG A 538 42.61 -60.93 -41.41
CA ARG A 538 41.98 -61.81 -40.39
C ARG A 538 42.43 -63.27 -40.44
N LYS A 539 42.84 -63.76 -41.61
CA LYS A 539 43.38 -65.11 -41.84
C LYS A 539 44.89 -65.22 -41.63
N SER A 540 45.60 -64.10 -41.51
CA SER A 540 47.05 -64.02 -41.32
C SER A 540 47.45 -64.29 -39.87
N THR A 541 48.76 -64.40 -39.60
CA THR A 541 49.28 -64.37 -38.23
C THR A 541 50.52 -63.48 -38.13
N PHE A 542 50.65 -62.69 -37.06
CA PHE A 542 51.69 -61.65 -36.88
C PHE A 542 52.57 -61.95 -35.65
N ARG A 543 52.72 -63.24 -35.29
CA ARG A 543 53.36 -63.70 -34.05
C ARG A 543 54.75 -63.12 -33.80
N ASN A 544 55.57 -63.05 -34.84
CA ASN A 544 56.97 -62.64 -34.71
C ASN A 544 57.18 -61.12 -34.80
N VAL A 545 56.13 -60.33 -35.08
CA VAL A 545 56.28 -58.91 -35.42
C VAL A 545 56.71 -58.12 -34.19
N VAL A 546 57.89 -57.52 -34.27
CA VAL A 546 58.47 -56.65 -33.24
C VAL A 546 58.41 -55.18 -33.63
N ASN A 547 58.42 -54.88 -34.93
CA ASN A 547 58.29 -53.54 -35.47
C ASN A 547 57.15 -53.49 -36.51
N PHE A 548 56.20 -52.60 -36.28
CA PHE A 548 55.10 -52.27 -37.19
C PHE A 548 54.77 -50.76 -37.11
N ASP A 549 55.76 -49.93 -36.77
CA ASP A 549 55.55 -48.50 -36.56
C ASP A 549 55.13 -47.80 -37.88
N ARG A 550 54.21 -46.84 -37.77
CA ARG A 550 53.61 -46.05 -38.86
C ARG A 550 53.13 -46.83 -40.10
N ALA A 551 52.87 -48.14 -39.99
CA ALA A 551 52.54 -49.00 -41.13
C ALA A 551 51.37 -48.53 -42.01
N PHE A 552 50.44 -47.74 -41.46
CA PHE A 552 49.28 -47.18 -42.16
C PHE A 552 49.15 -45.64 -42.07
N VAL A 553 50.21 -44.92 -41.68
CA VAL A 553 50.16 -43.45 -41.67
C VAL A 553 50.06 -42.92 -43.11
N ASP A 554 49.34 -41.82 -43.29
CA ASP A 554 48.98 -41.22 -44.58
C ASP A 554 48.16 -42.12 -45.54
N CYS A 555 47.61 -43.24 -45.05
CA CYS A 555 46.54 -44.01 -45.71
C CYS A 555 45.19 -43.28 -45.58
N VAL A 556 45.09 -42.07 -46.14
CA VAL A 556 44.05 -41.07 -45.81
C VAL A 556 42.60 -41.48 -46.13
N ILE A 557 42.37 -42.46 -47.02
CA ILE A 557 41.02 -42.98 -47.32
C ILE A 557 40.76 -44.42 -46.87
N LEU A 558 41.69 -45.04 -46.13
CA LEU A 558 41.56 -46.42 -45.64
C LEU A 558 40.35 -46.53 -44.70
N ALA A 559 39.27 -47.14 -45.20
CA ALA A 559 37.97 -47.17 -44.55
C ALA A 559 37.76 -48.42 -43.69
N GLU A 560 38.46 -49.51 -44.02
CA GLU A 560 38.42 -50.78 -43.30
C GLU A 560 39.82 -51.42 -43.22
N LEU A 561 40.24 -51.82 -42.03
CA LEU A 561 41.42 -52.64 -41.76
C LEU A 561 41.03 -53.73 -40.78
N TRP A 562 41.26 -54.99 -41.13
CA TRP A 562 40.90 -56.12 -40.27
C TRP A 562 42.15 -56.90 -39.85
N LEU A 563 42.72 -56.55 -38.69
CA LEU A 563 43.93 -57.19 -38.15
C LEU A 563 43.66 -58.58 -37.50
N PRO A 564 44.66 -59.45 -37.35
CA PRO A 564 44.48 -60.82 -36.83
C PRO A 564 44.69 -61.00 -35.32
N LEU A 565 44.18 -62.14 -34.84
CA LEU A 565 44.23 -62.69 -33.47
C LEU A 565 45.62 -63.17 -32.98
N THR A 566 46.73 -62.59 -33.46
CA THR A 566 48.11 -63.05 -33.12
C THR A 566 49.19 -61.97 -33.26
N PHE A 567 49.48 -61.24 -32.19
CA PHE A 567 50.57 -60.24 -32.12
C PHE A 567 51.57 -60.57 -31.00
N ASP A 568 52.02 -61.82 -30.96
CA ASP A 568 52.69 -62.45 -29.81
C ASP A 568 53.91 -61.63 -29.30
N LYS A 569 54.68 -60.96 -30.18
CA LYS A 569 55.86 -60.14 -29.79
C LYS A 569 55.67 -58.61 -29.85
N LEU A 570 54.57 -58.09 -30.41
CA LEU A 570 54.45 -56.65 -30.66
C LEU A 570 54.16 -55.86 -29.37
N THR A 571 54.92 -54.79 -29.12
CA THR A 571 54.77 -53.94 -27.94
C THR A 571 54.15 -52.56 -28.23
N THR A 572 54.13 -52.13 -29.50
CA THR A 572 53.53 -50.86 -29.95
C THR A 572 52.81 -51.05 -31.29
N LEU A 573 51.60 -50.51 -31.44
CA LEU A 573 50.80 -50.56 -32.66
C LEU A 573 50.18 -49.18 -32.95
N ASP A 574 50.65 -48.51 -34.00
CA ASP A 574 50.20 -47.16 -34.36
C ASP A 574 49.11 -47.19 -35.45
N LEU A 575 47.86 -46.98 -35.03
CA LEU A 575 46.66 -46.87 -35.89
C LEU A 575 46.20 -45.41 -35.98
N CYS A 576 47.13 -44.51 -36.26
CA CYS A 576 46.88 -43.08 -36.49
C CYS A 576 46.29 -42.86 -37.90
N ILE A 577 45.08 -43.40 -38.13
CA ILE A 577 44.37 -43.42 -39.41
C ILE A 577 43.18 -42.44 -39.33
N PRO A 578 43.29 -41.19 -39.84
CA PRO A 578 42.33 -40.12 -39.52
C PRO A 578 40.93 -40.32 -40.09
N SER A 579 40.76 -41.20 -41.09
CA SER A 579 39.48 -41.53 -41.73
C SER A 579 38.51 -42.22 -40.76
N TRP A 580 39.00 -43.08 -39.85
CA TRP A 580 38.17 -43.87 -38.92
C TRP A 580 37.46 -43.00 -37.88
N GLY A 581 37.99 -41.81 -37.60
CA GLY A 581 37.32 -40.82 -36.76
C GLY A 581 35.98 -40.35 -37.32
N ASN A 582 35.70 -40.59 -38.60
CA ASN A 582 34.56 -40.03 -39.33
C ASN A 582 33.66 -41.09 -40.00
N THR A 583 33.91 -42.40 -39.83
CA THR A 583 33.09 -43.48 -40.43
C THR A 583 32.77 -44.62 -39.46
N ASP A 584 31.60 -45.23 -39.57
CA ASP A 584 31.23 -46.37 -38.71
C ASP A 584 31.94 -47.67 -39.12
N LYS A 585 32.38 -47.77 -40.38
CA LYS A 585 33.26 -48.84 -40.87
C LYS A 585 34.60 -48.86 -40.12
N GLY A 586 35.28 -47.71 -40.00
CA GLY A 586 36.53 -47.61 -39.24
C GLY A 586 36.35 -47.94 -37.75
N LEU A 587 35.20 -47.60 -37.16
CA LEU A 587 34.88 -47.98 -35.79
C LEU A 587 34.61 -49.50 -35.64
N ALA A 588 34.03 -50.16 -36.66
CA ALA A 588 33.88 -51.61 -36.67
C ALA A 588 35.25 -52.33 -36.78
N SER A 589 36.14 -51.85 -37.66
CA SER A 589 37.54 -52.32 -37.74
C SER A 589 38.30 -52.17 -36.42
N LEU A 590 38.13 -51.03 -35.74
CA LEU A 590 38.72 -50.77 -34.42
C LEU A 590 38.17 -51.74 -33.35
N ARG A 591 36.85 -51.94 -33.33
CA ARG A 591 36.16 -52.87 -32.40
C ARG A 591 36.51 -54.32 -32.63
N TRP A 592 36.71 -54.74 -33.88
CA TRP A 592 37.25 -56.07 -34.18
C TRP A 592 38.65 -56.23 -33.57
N THR A 593 39.54 -55.28 -33.87
CA THR A 593 40.97 -55.33 -33.51
C THR A 593 41.23 -55.39 -31.99
N PHE A 594 40.37 -54.76 -31.17
CA PHE A 594 40.53 -54.73 -29.70
C PHE A 594 39.41 -55.44 -28.91
N GLY A 595 38.42 -56.00 -29.60
CA GLY A 595 37.29 -56.75 -29.04
C GLY A 595 37.37 -58.24 -29.33
N GLU A 596 36.52 -58.73 -30.24
CA GLU A 596 36.39 -60.15 -30.59
C GLU A 596 37.65 -60.70 -31.28
N GLY A 597 38.24 -59.94 -32.21
CA GLY A 597 39.45 -60.28 -32.95
C GLY A 597 40.77 -60.02 -32.19
N ALA A 598 40.70 -59.66 -30.91
CA ALA A 598 41.87 -59.29 -30.11
C ALA A 598 42.43 -60.45 -29.29
N ASP A 599 43.75 -60.64 -29.32
CA ASP A 599 44.46 -61.50 -28.37
C ASP A 599 44.10 -61.16 -26.92
N ASP A 600 43.82 -62.18 -26.11
CA ASP A 600 44.00 -62.06 -24.67
C ASP A 600 45.48 -62.29 -24.34
N ARG A 601 46.25 -61.18 -24.33
CA ARG A 601 47.69 -61.19 -24.08
C ARG A 601 47.99 -61.64 -22.65
N THR A 602 47.14 -61.21 -21.71
CA THR A 602 47.19 -61.57 -20.29
C THR A 602 47.07 -63.08 -20.09
N ALA A 603 46.02 -63.71 -20.65
CA ALA A 603 45.79 -65.15 -20.53
C ALA A 603 46.86 -66.00 -21.25
N LYS A 604 47.50 -65.45 -22.29
CA LYS A 604 48.59 -66.10 -23.03
C LYS A 604 50.00 -65.84 -22.47
N GLY A 605 50.15 -65.00 -21.44
CA GLY A 605 51.46 -64.62 -20.89
C GLY A 605 52.34 -63.78 -21.83
N LEU A 606 51.72 -63.05 -22.76
CA LEU A 606 52.38 -62.21 -23.76
C LEU A 606 52.70 -60.81 -23.19
N PRO A 607 53.75 -60.12 -23.68
CA PRO A 607 54.04 -58.75 -23.25
C PRO A 607 52.88 -57.80 -23.59
N PRO A 608 52.59 -56.79 -22.75
CA PRO A 608 51.54 -55.81 -23.05
C PRO A 608 51.86 -55.01 -24.32
N CYS A 609 50.83 -54.62 -25.07
CA CYS A 609 50.98 -53.83 -26.29
C CYS A 609 50.31 -52.47 -26.15
N THR A 610 51.03 -51.40 -26.48
CA THR A 610 50.51 -50.02 -26.49
C THR A 610 49.95 -49.71 -27.86
N VAL A 611 48.68 -49.31 -27.93
CA VAL A 611 48.02 -48.90 -29.17
C VAL A 611 47.97 -47.38 -29.22
N ARG A 612 48.53 -46.75 -30.24
CA ARG A 612 48.31 -45.31 -30.49
C ARG A 612 47.18 -45.15 -31.51
N LEU A 613 46.22 -44.29 -31.21
CA LEU A 613 45.08 -43.99 -32.07
C LEU A 613 45.09 -42.51 -32.43
N ASP A 614 44.60 -42.15 -33.62
CA ASP A 614 44.29 -40.74 -33.91
C ASP A 614 43.29 -40.19 -32.86
N ARG A 615 43.42 -38.91 -32.51
CA ARG A 615 42.60 -38.25 -31.49
C ARG A 615 41.10 -38.48 -31.69
N LYS A 616 40.57 -38.39 -32.91
CA LYS A 616 39.14 -38.61 -33.20
C LYS A 616 38.75 -40.07 -33.03
N VAL A 617 39.67 -41.00 -33.27
CA VAL A 617 39.46 -42.45 -33.13
C VAL A 617 39.45 -42.83 -31.66
N TYR A 618 40.41 -42.33 -30.87
CA TYR A 618 40.44 -42.50 -29.42
C TYR A 618 39.16 -41.96 -28.75
N ASP A 619 38.74 -40.75 -29.12
CA ASP A 619 37.58 -40.07 -28.53
C ASP A 619 36.22 -40.72 -28.90
N ARG A 620 36.20 -41.71 -29.81
CA ARG A 620 35.01 -42.53 -30.14
C ARG A 620 34.89 -43.82 -29.34
N LEU A 621 35.94 -44.27 -28.66
CA LEU A 621 35.87 -45.43 -27.76
C LEU A 621 35.25 -45.04 -26.40
N THR A 622 34.44 -45.93 -25.85
CA THR A 622 33.97 -45.84 -24.46
C THR A 622 35.04 -46.32 -23.47
N ASP A 623 34.92 -45.91 -22.20
CA ASP A 623 35.81 -46.40 -21.15
C ASP A 623 35.65 -47.89 -20.88
N ASN A 624 34.47 -48.46 -21.16
CA ASN A 624 34.24 -49.90 -21.09
C ASN A 624 35.03 -50.66 -22.17
N GLU A 625 35.09 -50.14 -23.41
CA GLU A 625 35.90 -50.72 -24.48
C GLU A 625 37.40 -50.58 -24.18
N ARG A 626 37.85 -49.41 -23.71
CA ARG A 626 39.24 -49.22 -23.23
C ARG A 626 39.60 -50.18 -22.09
N ALA A 627 38.72 -50.35 -21.11
CA ALA A 627 38.94 -51.25 -19.97
C ALA A 627 38.89 -52.74 -20.37
N ALA A 628 38.09 -53.12 -21.38
CA ALA A 628 38.07 -54.48 -21.92
C ALA A 628 39.38 -54.80 -22.67
N ALA A 629 39.88 -53.87 -23.49
CA ALA A 629 41.18 -53.97 -24.14
C ALA A 629 42.32 -54.07 -23.11
N ALA A 630 42.30 -53.23 -22.07
CA ALA A 630 43.31 -53.24 -21.00
C ALA A 630 43.34 -54.57 -20.22
N LYS A 631 42.19 -55.20 -19.94
CA LYS A 631 42.12 -56.54 -19.32
C LYS A 631 42.82 -57.61 -20.18
N LYS A 632 42.68 -57.52 -21.50
CA LYS A 632 43.38 -58.34 -22.49
C LYS A 632 44.85 -57.95 -22.70
N GLY A 633 45.40 -56.97 -21.98
CA GLY A 633 46.79 -56.52 -22.09
C GLY A 633 47.07 -55.50 -23.20
N TRP A 634 46.04 -54.86 -23.75
CA TRP A 634 46.15 -53.80 -24.75
C TRP A 634 45.94 -52.41 -24.13
N THR A 635 47.01 -51.63 -24.05
CA THR A 635 46.99 -50.26 -23.49
C THR A 635 46.67 -49.26 -24.59
N ILE A 636 45.43 -48.78 -24.66
CA ILE A 636 45.02 -47.80 -25.68
C ILE A 636 45.43 -46.38 -25.23
N THR A 637 46.12 -45.67 -26.12
CA THR A 637 46.67 -44.32 -25.93
C THR A 637 46.28 -43.37 -27.08
N LYS A 638 46.52 -42.08 -26.87
CA LYS A 638 46.05 -40.95 -27.68
C LYS A 638 47.22 -40.11 -28.19
#